data_AF-A0A7V2S975-F1
#
_entry.id   AF-A0A7V2S975-F1
#
_cell.length_a   1.000
_cell.length_b   1.000
_cell.length_c   1.000
_cell.angle_alpha   90.00
_cell.angle_beta   90.00
_cell.angle_gamma   90.00
#
_symmetry.space_group_name_H-M   'P 1'
#
loop_
_entity.id
_entity.type
_entity.pdbx_description
1 polymer ?
#
loop_
_entity_poly.entity_id
_entity_poly.type
_entity_poly.pdbx_seq_one_letter_code
_entity_poly.pdbx_strand_id
1 'polypeptide(L)'
;MTVLAACSGGGAEVQQLPNTNAGNGGTTNYAGPPPSTEDVQRFKLSVWDNLSPDNRCGACHNQTVQDPPFVRDDDINLAYQAVGPIVNLSSPSESRMVQKVAGGHNCWLTSNQACADIIQGYITDWAGGALGGAGSTVQLIAPPDKDPGASKNFPADSALFGSTIYPLLLSHCSGCHTESSLTAQSPFFATNDVDSAYAAAQAKINLNDPTGSRFVIRLSPEFHNCWSANCAADSAEMAAAIQSFADGIPLTQLDPALIASKSLLLTDGILANTGGRHEDNVIAKWEFKTGSGTTAFDTSGVEPAMDLTLNGEVSWVGGWGIQIVDGKAQASTTTSKKLFDQITATGEYSIEAWVAPANVTQEGPAGIVSYSGGTTTRNFTLGQTLYNYDFLNRSSTTDANGEPMLATADGDERLQAALQHVVVTYSPTDGRKIYVNGVFTGDVDPSEGGNLSDWNDTFAFVLGNEVSSDRLWQGTIRMVAVHNRVLPEDQIVDNFKVGVGEKFFMLFGVSHLINVPESYIVYTVSQYDNFSYLFNKPFFISMDANAAPSNIDLEKIRIGINGREASVGQAYKNITTVLDSSNYDPAAGQKISDLGGLIALEKGPQSDEFFLTFEKIGTLSHTVVEPPPPPPAPAVDAPAQPAIGLRNFEEINATLSTLTTVPMTSPDVANTFNTVKQALPSNVDINTFASAQQMAVTQMAIS
;
A
#
# COMPACT_ATOMS: atom_id res chain seq x y z
N MET A 1 13.92 45.18 44.81
CA MET A 1 12.74 44.55 44.19
C MET A 1 12.89 44.81 42.70
N THR A 2 13.52 43.87 42.01
CA THR A 2 13.98 43.98 40.63
C THR A 2 13.43 42.74 39.94
N VAL A 3 12.49 42.90 39.02
CA VAL A 3 11.81 41.80 38.35
C VAL A 3 12.49 41.56 37.01
N LEU A 4 12.96 40.33 36.80
CA LEU A 4 13.52 39.83 35.54
C LEU A 4 12.42 39.70 34.48
N ALA A 5 12.70 40.18 33.27
CA ALA A 5 11.97 39.81 32.05
C ALA A 5 12.75 38.70 31.33
N ALA A 6 12.09 37.58 31.05
CA ALA A 6 12.61 36.50 30.22
C ALA A 6 12.06 36.65 28.79
N CYS A 7 12.96 36.54 27.80
CA CYS A 7 12.63 36.51 26.38
C CYS A 7 12.35 35.07 25.95
N SER A 8 11.13 34.76 25.49
CA SER A 8 10.79 33.56 24.72
C SER A 8 10.70 33.93 23.24
N GLY A 9 11.53 33.30 22.41
CA GLY A 9 11.60 33.55 20.97
C GLY A 9 10.60 32.73 20.15
N GLY A 10 10.22 33.29 19.00
CA GLY A 10 10.14 32.57 17.73
C GLY A 10 8.91 31.70 17.46
N GLY A 11 7.69 32.25 17.56
CA GLY A 11 6.55 31.68 16.83
C GLY A 11 6.66 32.09 15.36
N ALA A 12 6.81 31.13 14.45
CA ALA A 12 6.65 31.38 13.03
C ALA A 12 5.21 31.89 12.79
N GLU A 13 5.08 33.06 12.14
CA GLU A 13 3.78 33.59 11.72
C GLU A 13 3.12 32.58 10.78
N VAL A 14 2.01 32.00 11.23
CA VAL A 14 1.10 31.25 10.37
C VAL A 14 0.54 32.25 9.37
N GLN A 15 1.06 32.25 8.14
CA GLN A 15 0.43 32.98 7.05
C GLN A 15 -0.96 32.40 6.84
N GLN A 16 -1.97 33.19 7.16
CA GLN A 16 -3.35 32.94 6.80
C GLN A 16 -3.43 32.92 5.27
N LEU A 17 -3.49 31.72 4.68
CA LEU A 17 -3.81 31.55 3.27
C LEU A 17 -5.17 32.20 2.99
N PRO A 18 -5.39 32.76 1.77
CA PRO A 18 -6.63 33.45 1.44
C PRO A 18 -7.83 32.57 1.77
N ASN A 19 -8.73 33.12 2.58
CA ASN A 19 -9.99 32.50 2.90
C ASN A 19 -10.83 32.32 1.62
N THR A 20 -10.86 31.10 1.07
CA THR A 20 -11.82 30.71 0.01
C THR A 20 -13.19 30.32 0.59
N ASN A 21 -13.38 30.35 1.92
CA ASN A 21 -14.67 30.16 2.59
C ASN A 21 -15.53 31.44 2.54
N ALA A 22 -15.84 31.90 1.34
CA ALA A 22 -17.02 32.71 1.08
C ALA A 22 -18.01 31.86 0.29
N GLY A 23 -18.53 30.84 0.97
CA GLY A 23 -19.58 29.98 0.49
C GLY A 23 -19.98 29.04 1.60
N ASN A 24 -20.99 29.44 2.40
CA ASN A 24 -22.01 28.45 2.73
C ASN A 24 -22.27 27.67 1.45
N GLY A 25 -22.31 26.34 1.50
CA GLY A 25 -22.94 25.56 0.44
C GLY A 25 -24.34 26.11 0.25
N GLY A 26 -24.47 27.10 -0.63
CA GLY A 26 -25.71 27.73 -0.96
C GLY A 26 -26.40 26.64 -1.74
N THR A 27 -27.29 25.90 -1.08
CA THR A 27 -28.34 25.21 -1.78
C THR A 27 -28.94 26.24 -2.72
N THR A 28 -28.67 26.12 -4.02
CA THR A 28 -29.51 26.73 -5.04
C THR A 28 -30.91 26.25 -4.66
N ASN A 29 -31.72 27.15 -4.08
CA ASN A 29 -33.05 26.80 -3.62
C ASN A 29 -33.86 26.48 -4.88
N TYR A 30 -33.85 25.19 -5.24
CA TYR A 30 -34.53 24.67 -6.41
C TYR A 30 -36.00 25.04 -6.32
N ALA A 31 -36.47 25.82 -7.29
CA ALA A 31 -37.82 26.38 -7.32
C ALA A 31 -38.70 25.78 -8.42
N GLY A 32 -38.17 24.81 -9.18
CA GLY A 32 -38.87 24.12 -10.25
C GLY A 32 -39.86 23.04 -9.77
N PRO A 33 -40.49 22.31 -10.70
CA PRO A 33 -41.39 21.20 -10.38
C PRO A 33 -40.72 20.11 -9.54
N PRO A 34 -41.45 19.40 -8.66
CA PRO A 34 -40.87 18.31 -7.88
C PRO A 34 -40.39 17.15 -8.78
N PRO A 35 -39.47 16.30 -8.29
CA PRO A 35 -39.09 15.07 -8.97
C PRO A 35 -40.31 14.19 -9.30
N SER A 36 -40.40 13.74 -10.55
CA SER A 36 -41.51 12.90 -11.04
C SER A 36 -41.41 11.44 -10.62
N THR A 37 -40.21 10.98 -10.25
CA THR A 37 -39.95 9.61 -9.78
C THR A 37 -38.94 9.63 -8.63
N GLU A 38 -38.86 8.53 -7.90
CA GLU A 38 -37.85 8.33 -6.85
C GLU A 38 -36.42 8.36 -7.41
N ASP A 39 -36.24 7.91 -8.66
CA ASP A 39 -34.93 7.95 -9.32
C ASP A 39 -34.50 9.39 -9.67
N VAL A 40 -35.44 10.24 -10.12
CA VAL A 40 -35.18 11.68 -10.31
C VAL A 40 -34.85 12.35 -8.97
N GLN A 41 -35.51 11.94 -7.88
CA GLN A 41 -35.20 12.44 -6.54
C GLN A 41 -33.78 12.04 -6.11
N ARG A 42 -33.35 10.81 -6.40
CA ARG A 42 -31.98 10.33 -6.11
C ARG A 42 -30.94 11.07 -6.92
N PHE A 43 -31.14 11.20 -8.23
CA PHE A 43 -30.29 12.04 -9.08
C PHE A 43 -30.16 13.46 -8.51
N LYS A 44 -31.27 14.05 -8.04
CA LYS A 44 -31.25 15.37 -7.44
C LYS A 44 -30.32 15.42 -6.23
N LEU A 45 -30.52 14.51 -5.27
CA LEU A 45 -29.79 14.50 -4.01
C LEU A 45 -28.31 14.17 -4.18
N SER A 46 -27.99 13.20 -5.04
CA SER A 46 -26.63 12.68 -5.17
C SER A 46 -25.79 13.48 -6.16
N VAL A 47 -26.36 13.95 -7.27
CA VAL A 47 -25.60 14.60 -8.36
C VAL A 47 -25.95 16.08 -8.48
N TRP A 48 -27.24 16.42 -8.63
CA TRP A 48 -27.64 17.79 -8.95
C TRP A 48 -27.29 18.77 -7.82
N ASP A 49 -27.68 18.47 -6.57
CA ASP A 49 -27.48 19.35 -5.40
C ASP A 49 -25.99 19.66 -5.17
N ASN A 50 -25.10 18.72 -5.54
CA ASN A 50 -23.66 18.84 -5.37
C ASN A 50 -22.95 19.56 -6.53
N LEU A 51 -23.53 19.53 -7.75
CA LEU A 51 -22.91 20.09 -8.96
C LEU A 51 -23.57 21.38 -9.46
N SER A 52 -24.79 21.69 -9.02
CA SER A 52 -25.54 22.90 -9.38
C SER A 52 -24.96 24.22 -8.87
N PRO A 53 -24.11 24.29 -7.82
CA PRO A 53 -23.46 25.54 -7.45
C PRO A 53 -22.58 26.13 -8.58
N ASP A 54 -22.51 27.45 -8.66
CA ASP A 54 -21.75 28.18 -9.71
C ASP A 54 -20.23 27.94 -9.64
N ASN A 55 -19.70 27.60 -8.47
CA ASN A 55 -18.29 27.22 -8.29
C ASN A 55 -18.01 25.75 -8.66
N ARG A 56 -18.97 25.09 -9.33
CA ARG A 56 -18.91 23.72 -9.82
C ARG A 56 -19.39 23.69 -11.28
N CYS A 57 -20.38 22.86 -11.62
CA CYS A 57 -20.91 22.75 -12.99
C CYS A 57 -22.01 23.78 -13.29
N GLY A 58 -22.65 24.37 -12.27
CA GLY A 58 -23.80 25.27 -12.39
C GLY A 58 -23.60 26.48 -13.28
N ALA A 59 -22.38 27.04 -13.28
CA ALA A 59 -22.05 28.21 -14.08
C ALA A 59 -22.11 27.94 -15.60
N CYS A 60 -22.03 26.68 -16.02
CA CYS A 60 -21.97 26.33 -17.44
C CYS A 60 -23.09 25.38 -17.87
N HIS A 61 -23.44 24.38 -17.07
CA HIS A 61 -24.38 23.33 -17.45
C HIS A 61 -25.83 23.59 -16.98
N ASN A 62 -26.19 24.87 -16.89
CA ASN A 62 -27.57 25.32 -16.70
C ASN A 62 -28.32 25.48 -18.03
N GLN A 63 -29.62 25.77 -17.96
CA GLN A 63 -30.55 25.87 -19.09
C GLN A 63 -30.28 27.04 -20.06
N THR A 64 -29.36 27.95 -19.73
CA THR A 64 -29.12 29.18 -20.51
C THR A 64 -27.73 29.29 -21.14
N VAL A 65 -26.76 28.49 -20.68
CA VAL A 65 -25.35 28.67 -21.04
C VAL A 65 -24.87 27.67 -22.10
N GLN A 66 -24.82 26.37 -21.79
CA GLN A 66 -24.38 25.35 -22.77
C GLN A 66 -25.01 23.96 -22.55
N ASP A 67 -25.04 23.18 -23.63
CA ASP A 67 -25.49 21.79 -23.61
C ASP A 67 -24.36 20.81 -23.21
N PRO A 68 -24.69 19.68 -22.55
CA PRO A 68 -26.02 19.34 -22.02
C PRO A 68 -26.32 20.09 -20.71
N PRO A 69 -27.57 20.55 -20.47
CA PRO A 69 -27.94 21.34 -19.30
C PRO A 69 -28.34 20.44 -18.12
N PHE A 70 -27.43 19.57 -17.67
CA PHE A 70 -27.70 18.55 -16.65
C PHE A 70 -27.76 19.08 -15.20
N VAL A 71 -27.39 20.34 -14.95
CA VAL A 71 -27.58 21.02 -13.65
C VAL A 71 -28.48 22.25 -13.76
N ARG A 72 -29.40 22.25 -14.73
CA ARG A 72 -30.45 23.28 -14.83
C ARG A 72 -31.29 23.36 -13.55
N ASP A 73 -31.68 24.57 -13.16
CA ASP A 73 -32.35 24.85 -11.88
C ASP A 73 -33.86 25.13 -11.99
N ASP A 74 -34.38 25.16 -13.22
CA ASP A 74 -35.79 25.44 -13.51
C ASP A 74 -36.68 24.18 -13.60
N ASP A 75 -36.10 23.02 -13.98
CA ASP A 75 -36.81 21.73 -13.98
C ASP A 75 -35.84 20.54 -13.84
N ILE A 76 -35.91 19.87 -12.69
CA ILE A 76 -35.10 18.70 -12.32
C ILE A 76 -35.39 17.49 -13.20
N ASN A 77 -36.61 17.37 -13.73
CA ASN A 77 -36.98 16.25 -14.60
C ASN A 77 -36.31 16.40 -15.98
N LEU A 78 -36.16 17.64 -16.45
CA LEU A 78 -35.41 17.93 -17.67
C LEU A 78 -33.90 17.82 -17.44
N ALA A 79 -33.40 18.16 -16.25
CA ALA A 79 -32.01 17.97 -15.87
C ALA A 79 -31.62 16.48 -15.91
N TYR A 80 -32.49 15.64 -15.33
CA TYR A 80 -32.36 14.18 -15.34
C TYR A 80 -32.36 13.60 -16.77
N GLN A 81 -33.22 14.10 -17.66
CA GLN A 81 -33.20 13.68 -19.08
C GLN A 81 -31.89 14.06 -19.78
N ALA A 82 -31.32 15.21 -19.45
CA ALA A 82 -30.07 15.69 -20.03
C ALA A 82 -28.82 14.94 -19.52
N VAL A 83 -28.85 14.43 -18.28
CA VAL A 83 -27.71 13.70 -17.69
C VAL A 83 -27.60 12.26 -18.20
N GLY A 84 -28.74 11.61 -18.52
CA GLY A 84 -28.78 10.20 -18.90
C GLY A 84 -27.76 9.78 -19.98
N PRO A 85 -27.60 10.53 -21.09
CA PRO A 85 -26.63 10.18 -22.14
C PRO A 85 -25.14 10.34 -21.77
N ILE A 86 -24.82 10.92 -20.62
CA ILE A 86 -23.43 11.20 -20.20
C ILE A 86 -23.03 10.50 -18.90
N VAL A 87 -23.93 9.73 -18.30
CA VAL A 87 -23.69 8.93 -17.09
C VAL A 87 -23.90 7.45 -17.39
N ASN A 88 -23.00 6.63 -16.86
CA ASN A 88 -23.13 5.18 -16.84
C ASN A 88 -23.31 4.72 -15.39
N LEU A 89 -24.54 4.36 -15.00
CA LEU A 89 -24.83 3.94 -13.62
C LEU A 89 -24.25 2.55 -13.29
N SER A 90 -24.03 1.69 -14.28
CA SER A 90 -23.40 0.38 -14.04
C SER A 90 -21.87 0.44 -14.00
N SER A 91 -21.27 1.52 -14.53
CA SER A 91 -19.83 1.81 -14.40
C SER A 91 -19.63 3.31 -14.19
N PRO A 92 -19.83 3.83 -12.96
CA PRO A 92 -19.75 5.26 -12.67
C PRO A 92 -18.45 5.92 -13.16
N SER A 93 -17.31 5.24 -13.02
CA SER A 93 -16.00 5.70 -13.49
C SER A 93 -15.93 5.94 -15.00
N GLU A 94 -16.68 5.18 -15.80
CA GLU A 94 -16.73 5.33 -17.27
C GLU A 94 -17.70 6.42 -17.74
N SER A 95 -18.43 7.05 -16.81
CA SER A 95 -19.33 8.15 -17.14
C SER A 95 -18.56 9.26 -17.86
N ARG A 96 -19.10 9.73 -18.99
CA ARG A 96 -18.46 10.76 -19.82
C ARG A 96 -18.12 12.02 -19.02
N MET A 97 -18.96 12.38 -18.05
CA MET A 97 -18.68 13.52 -17.17
C MET A 97 -17.47 13.31 -16.26
N VAL A 98 -17.28 12.10 -15.72
CA VAL A 98 -16.10 11.73 -14.92
C VAL A 98 -14.84 11.81 -15.77
N GLN A 99 -14.86 11.15 -16.93
CA GLN A 99 -13.73 11.13 -17.87
C GLN A 99 -13.36 12.53 -18.37
N LYS A 100 -14.35 13.39 -18.64
CA LYS A 100 -14.14 14.78 -19.04
C LYS A 100 -13.41 15.58 -17.96
N VAL A 101 -13.84 15.48 -16.70
CA VAL A 101 -13.24 16.23 -15.60
C VAL A 101 -11.85 15.68 -15.26
N ALA A 102 -11.67 14.36 -15.29
CA ALA A 102 -10.35 13.72 -15.16
C ALA A 102 -9.36 14.25 -16.22
N GLY A 103 -9.84 14.47 -17.45
CA GLY A 103 -9.08 15.08 -18.55
C GLY A 103 -8.85 16.61 -18.43
N GLY A 104 -9.21 17.23 -17.30
CA GLY A 104 -8.94 18.65 -17.01
C GLY A 104 -10.08 19.62 -17.32
N HIS A 105 -11.30 19.13 -17.54
CA HIS A 105 -12.44 20.01 -17.79
C HIS A 105 -12.94 20.67 -16.49
N ASN A 106 -12.50 21.91 -16.22
CA ASN A 106 -13.03 22.81 -15.18
C ASN A 106 -13.14 22.19 -13.78
N CYS A 107 -12.14 21.42 -13.36
CA CYS A 107 -12.04 20.96 -11.98
C CYS A 107 -11.88 22.16 -11.03
N TRP A 108 -12.59 22.12 -9.90
CA TRP A 108 -12.55 23.15 -8.85
C TRP A 108 -11.47 22.92 -7.79
N LEU A 109 -10.77 21.79 -7.86
CA LEU A 109 -9.60 21.46 -7.05
C LEU A 109 -8.34 21.57 -7.91
N THR A 110 -7.17 21.51 -7.27
CA THR A 110 -5.89 21.46 -7.99
C THR A 110 -5.59 20.08 -8.59
N SER A 111 -6.38 19.06 -8.25
CA SER A 111 -6.29 17.71 -8.81
C SER A 111 -7.54 17.36 -9.61
N ASN A 112 -7.38 17.27 -10.94
CA ASN A 112 -8.45 16.81 -11.84
C ASN A 112 -8.99 15.43 -11.46
N GLN A 113 -8.09 14.54 -11.03
CA GLN A 113 -8.45 13.20 -10.55
C GLN A 113 -9.35 13.28 -9.32
N ALA A 114 -9.03 14.15 -8.35
CA ALA A 114 -9.87 14.31 -7.15
C ALA A 114 -11.29 14.80 -7.49
N CYS A 115 -11.44 15.77 -8.40
CA CYS A 115 -12.78 16.17 -8.87
C CYS A 115 -13.52 15.03 -9.57
N ALA A 116 -12.82 14.24 -10.39
CA ALA A 116 -13.38 13.09 -11.08
C ALA A 116 -13.84 12.00 -10.10
N ASP A 117 -13.04 11.71 -9.07
CA ASP A 117 -13.37 10.75 -8.01
C ASP A 117 -14.59 11.20 -7.20
N ILE A 118 -14.70 12.50 -6.89
CA ILE A 118 -15.88 13.08 -6.21
C ILE A 118 -17.14 12.92 -7.08
N ILE A 119 -17.07 13.25 -8.37
CA ILE A 119 -18.20 13.07 -9.29
C ILE A 119 -18.55 11.59 -9.45
N GLN A 120 -17.57 10.70 -9.50
CA GLN A 120 -17.80 9.27 -9.53
C GLN A 120 -18.54 8.81 -8.27
N GLY A 121 -18.18 9.33 -7.08
CA GLY A 121 -18.90 9.11 -5.83
C GLY A 121 -20.38 9.49 -5.94
N TYR A 122 -20.67 10.71 -6.40
CA TYR A 122 -22.05 11.16 -6.63
C TYR A 122 -22.87 10.25 -7.55
N ILE A 123 -22.25 9.74 -8.61
CA ILE A 123 -22.91 8.80 -9.54
C ILE A 123 -23.10 7.43 -8.88
N THR A 124 -22.14 7.00 -8.06
CA THR A 124 -22.22 5.74 -7.31
C THR A 124 -23.37 5.78 -6.30
N ASP A 125 -23.54 6.89 -5.58
CA ASP A 125 -24.66 7.09 -4.64
C ASP A 125 -26.01 7.08 -5.37
N TRP A 126 -26.07 7.71 -6.55
CA TRP A 126 -27.26 7.64 -7.39
C TRP A 126 -27.55 6.19 -7.84
N ALA A 127 -26.52 5.47 -8.29
CA ALA A 127 -26.64 4.09 -8.76
C ALA A 127 -27.02 3.11 -7.66
N GLY A 128 -26.47 3.21 -6.45
CA GLY A 128 -26.70 2.29 -5.34
C GLY A 128 -28.18 2.20 -4.94
N GLY A 129 -28.89 3.32 -5.00
CA GLY A 129 -30.34 3.35 -4.85
C GLY A 129 -31.10 2.85 -6.08
N ALA A 130 -30.70 3.24 -7.29
CA ALA A 130 -31.39 2.89 -8.54
C ALA A 130 -31.27 1.39 -8.90
N LEU A 131 -30.18 0.73 -8.50
CA LEU A 131 -29.86 -0.67 -8.82
C LEU A 131 -30.11 -1.65 -7.67
N GLY A 132 -30.60 -1.18 -6.52
CA GLY A 132 -31.00 -2.05 -5.40
C GLY A 132 -29.84 -2.60 -4.56
N GLY A 133 -28.79 -1.81 -4.32
CA GLY A 133 -27.75 -2.11 -3.34
C GLY A 133 -26.75 -3.23 -3.71
N ALA A 134 -26.87 -3.85 -4.88
CA ALA A 134 -25.86 -4.77 -5.39
C ALA A 134 -24.84 -4.01 -6.23
N GLY A 135 -23.57 -4.08 -5.81
CA GLY A 135 -22.44 -3.47 -6.50
C GLY A 135 -22.43 -3.73 -8.01
N SER A 136 -22.03 -2.73 -8.78
CA SER A 136 -21.77 -2.83 -10.21
C SER A 136 -20.93 -4.06 -10.55
N THR A 137 -21.47 -4.96 -11.37
CA THR A 137 -20.66 -6.03 -11.97
C THR A 137 -19.71 -5.41 -12.97
N VAL A 138 -18.40 -5.49 -12.72
CA VAL A 138 -17.37 -5.04 -13.67
C VAL A 138 -17.54 -5.81 -14.98
N GLN A 139 -17.90 -5.10 -16.06
CA GLN A 139 -18.00 -5.69 -17.39
C GLN A 139 -16.59 -5.88 -17.95
N LEU A 140 -16.29 -7.09 -18.39
CA LEU A 140 -15.04 -7.37 -19.08
C LEU A 140 -15.10 -6.84 -20.53
N ILE A 141 -14.00 -6.28 -21.00
CA ILE A 141 -13.80 -5.70 -22.32
C ILE A 141 -12.54 -6.33 -22.90
N ALA A 142 -12.63 -6.82 -24.14
CA ALA A 142 -11.50 -7.41 -24.83
C ALA A 142 -10.37 -6.37 -24.99
N PRO A 143 -9.14 -6.66 -24.52
CA PRO A 143 -8.00 -5.79 -24.74
C PRO A 143 -7.54 -5.86 -26.22
N PRO A 144 -6.71 -4.90 -26.68
CA PRO A 144 -6.10 -4.99 -28.00
C PRO A 144 -5.17 -6.20 -28.10
N ASP A 145 -5.27 -6.95 -29.19
CA ASP A 145 -4.35 -8.07 -29.45
C ASP A 145 -2.94 -7.57 -29.80
N LYS A 146 -1.98 -7.87 -28.91
CA LYS A 146 -0.55 -7.57 -29.09
C LYS A 146 0.25 -8.85 -28.87
N ASP A 147 1.23 -9.10 -29.73
CA ASP A 147 2.21 -10.17 -29.47
C ASP A 147 3.32 -9.63 -28.55
N PRO A 148 3.88 -10.47 -27.65
CA PRO A 148 4.97 -10.05 -26.78
C PRO A 148 6.13 -9.41 -27.56
N GLY A 149 6.51 -8.20 -27.16
CA GLY A 149 7.53 -7.40 -27.82
C GLY A 149 8.95 -7.73 -27.39
N ALA A 150 9.90 -7.21 -28.16
CA ALA A 150 11.30 -7.18 -27.76
C ALA A 150 11.53 -6.00 -26.80
N SER A 151 12.30 -6.20 -25.73
CA SER A 151 12.43 -5.22 -24.65
C SER A 151 13.88 -5.07 -24.18
N LYS A 152 14.33 -3.84 -23.90
CA LYS A 152 15.61 -3.59 -23.22
C LYS A 152 15.47 -3.92 -21.73
N ASN A 153 16.39 -4.68 -21.17
CA ASN A 153 16.41 -5.02 -19.74
C ASN A 153 17.76 -4.63 -19.15
N PHE A 154 17.77 -4.21 -17.88
CA PHE A 154 19.02 -3.85 -17.21
C PHE A 154 20.00 -5.04 -17.24
N PRO A 155 21.25 -4.85 -17.73
CA PRO A 155 22.27 -5.89 -17.67
C PRO A 155 22.51 -6.39 -16.24
N ALA A 156 22.92 -7.65 -16.11
CA ALA A 156 23.24 -8.22 -14.81
C ALA A 156 24.52 -7.61 -14.21
N ASP A 157 25.45 -7.17 -15.06
CA ASP A 157 26.69 -6.51 -14.66
C ASP A 157 26.60 -4.98 -14.84
N SER A 158 27.41 -4.27 -14.06
CA SER A 158 27.43 -2.80 -14.03
C SER A 158 28.38 -2.16 -15.04
N ALA A 159 29.04 -2.91 -15.93
CA ALA A 159 30.14 -2.38 -16.74
C ALA A 159 29.68 -1.27 -17.70
N LEU A 160 28.53 -1.47 -18.36
CA LEU A 160 27.96 -0.46 -19.26
C LEU A 160 27.53 0.79 -18.48
N PHE A 161 26.96 0.64 -17.28
CA PHE A 161 26.62 1.76 -16.39
C PHE A 161 27.87 2.52 -15.93
N GLY A 162 28.91 1.79 -15.54
CA GLY A 162 30.20 2.29 -15.09
C GLY A 162 30.92 3.18 -16.11
N SER A 163 30.70 2.91 -17.40
CA SER A 163 31.31 3.64 -18.52
C SER A 163 30.45 4.77 -19.10
N THR A 164 29.19 4.89 -18.69
CA THR A 164 28.23 5.83 -19.29
C THR A 164 27.68 6.82 -18.25
N ILE A 165 26.84 6.37 -17.33
CA ILE A 165 26.10 7.22 -16.38
C ILE A 165 26.92 7.47 -15.12
N TYR A 166 27.58 6.43 -14.60
CA TYR A 166 28.30 6.45 -13.32
C TYR A 166 29.32 7.61 -13.18
N PRO A 167 30.12 7.97 -14.21
CA PRO A 167 31.06 9.08 -14.10
C PRO A 167 30.40 10.42 -13.76
N LEU A 168 29.21 10.69 -14.30
CA LEU A 168 28.45 11.90 -14.01
C LEU A 168 27.91 11.90 -12.58
N LEU A 169 27.38 10.76 -12.11
CA LEU A 169 26.86 10.62 -10.75
C LEU A 169 27.98 10.81 -9.71
N LEU A 170 29.16 10.22 -9.95
CA LEU A 170 30.29 10.36 -9.04
C LEU A 170 30.82 11.80 -9.01
N SER A 171 30.89 12.46 -10.18
CA SER A 171 31.37 13.84 -10.32
C SER A 171 30.45 14.87 -9.64
N HIS A 172 29.13 14.70 -9.78
CA HIS A 172 28.18 15.76 -9.44
C HIS A 172 27.25 15.42 -8.27
N CYS A 173 27.06 14.15 -7.92
CA CYS A 173 26.09 13.72 -6.92
C CYS A 173 26.71 13.12 -5.65
N SER A 174 28.00 12.75 -5.67
CA SER A 174 28.71 12.16 -4.52
C SER A 174 28.81 13.09 -3.30
N GLY A 175 28.56 14.39 -3.48
CA GLY A 175 28.45 15.33 -2.36
C GLY A 175 27.30 15.00 -1.39
N CYS A 176 26.25 14.30 -1.83
CA CYS A 176 25.09 13.94 -0.99
C CYS A 176 24.67 12.46 -1.14
N HIS A 177 24.82 11.85 -2.32
CA HIS A 177 24.28 10.52 -2.62
C HIS A 177 25.30 9.38 -2.43
N THR A 178 26.05 9.47 -1.33
CA THR A 178 26.97 8.43 -0.83
C THR A 178 26.82 8.35 0.69
N GLU A 179 26.98 7.15 1.23
CA GLU A 179 26.93 6.88 2.68
C GLU A 179 27.97 7.66 3.47
N SER A 180 29.10 7.98 2.84
CA SER A 180 30.22 8.70 3.47
C SER A 180 30.07 10.23 3.43
N SER A 181 28.98 10.77 2.89
CA SER A 181 28.76 12.22 2.84
C SER A 181 28.36 12.78 4.21
N LEU A 182 28.81 13.99 4.52
CA LEU A 182 28.36 14.74 5.69
C LEU A 182 26.86 15.12 5.63
N THR A 183 26.31 15.16 4.42
CA THR A 183 24.89 15.41 4.15
C THR A 183 24.33 14.25 3.33
N ALA A 184 24.59 13.02 3.80
CA ALA A 184 24.16 11.79 3.13
C ALA A 184 22.64 11.77 2.91
N GLN A 185 22.21 11.43 1.68
CA GLN A 185 20.83 11.31 1.26
C GLN A 185 20.66 10.03 0.45
N SER A 186 19.77 9.14 0.88
CA SER A 186 19.38 7.98 0.08
C SER A 186 18.52 8.40 -1.12
N PRO A 187 18.54 7.67 -2.26
CA PRO A 187 19.36 6.48 -2.53
C PRO A 187 20.83 6.80 -2.84
N PHE A 188 21.73 5.88 -2.51
CA PHE A 188 23.19 6.06 -2.63
C PHE A 188 23.75 5.63 -4.00
N PHE A 189 23.22 6.21 -5.08
CA PHE A 189 23.62 5.92 -6.47
C PHE A 189 24.96 6.57 -6.90
N ALA A 190 25.65 7.29 -6.01
CA ALA A 190 26.93 7.93 -6.27
C ALA A 190 28.02 7.48 -5.27
N THR A 191 27.86 6.27 -4.71
CA THR A 191 28.91 5.60 -3.92
C THR A 191 30.08 5.16 -4.81
N ASN A 192 31.27 4.94 -4.22
CA ASN A 192 32.48 4.53 -4.94
C ASN A 192 32.43 3.09 -5.46
N ASP A 193 31.54 2.26 -4.92
CA ASP A 193 31.30 0.91 -5.42
C ASP A 193 30.29 0.94 -6.58
N VAL A 194 30.78 0.66 -7.79
CA VAL A 194 29.98 0.76 -9.02
C VAL A 194 28.80 -0.21 -9.03
N ASP A 195 28.92 -1.39 -8.42
CA ASP A 195 27.85 -2.37 -8.37
C ASP A 195 26.72 -1.91 -7.44
N SER A 196 27.07 -1.41 -6.26
CA SER A 196 26.09 -0.81 -5.34
C SER A 196 25.44 0.45 -5.94
N ALA A 197 26.23 1.31 -6.58
CA ALA A 197 25.72 2.50 -7.26
C ALA A 197 24.75 2.14 -8.40
N TYR A 198 25.09 1.10 -9.16
CA TYR A 198 24.26 0.59 -10.25
C TYR A 198 22.91 0.09 -9.74
N ALA A 199 22.91 -0.77 -8.71
CA ALA A 199 21.69 -1.27 -8.10
C ALA A 199 20.78 -0.15 -7.60
N ALA A 200 21.35 0.88 -6.95
CA ALA A 200 20.61 2.05 -6.47
C ALA A 200 20.09 2.97 -7.60
N ALA A 201 20.71 2.93 -8.79
CA ALA A 201 20.38 3.78 -9.94
C ALA A 201 19.28 3.20 -10.84
N GLN A 202 19.10 1.88 -10.91
CA GLN A 202 18.17 1.23 -11.86
C GLN A 202 16.76 1.81 -11.81
N ALA A 203 16.17 1.94 -10.61
CA ALA A 203 14.82 2.49 -10.42
C ALA A 203 14.69 4.00 -10.76
N LYS A 204 15.78 4.66 -11.17
CA LYS A 204 15.84 6.08 -11.54
C LYS A 204 16.12 6.28 -13.03
N ILE A 205 16.34 5.20 -13.78
CA ILE A 205 16.65 5.21 -15.22
C ILE A 205 15.48 4.60 -15.99
N ASN A 206 15.02 5.29 -17.02
CA ASN A 206 14.06 4.75 -17.98
C ASN A 206 14.81 4.37 -19.26
N LEU A 207 14.90 3.06 -19.54
CA LEU A 207 15.61 2.52 -20.69
C LEU A 207 14.93 2.80 -22.04
N ASN A 208 13.61 3.06 -22.02
CA ASN A 208 12.81 3.31 -23.23
C ASN A 208 12.69 4.81 -23.52
N ASP A 209 12.72 5.64 -22.48
CA ASP A 209 12.72 7.10 -22.56
C ASP A 209 13.81 7.71 -21.66
N PRO A 210 15.05 7.84 -22.16
CA PRO A 210 16.15 8.43 -21.40
C PRO A 210 15.86 9.83 -20.86
N THR A 211 15.06 10.64 -21.57
CA THR A 211 14.70 12.00 -21.12
C THR A 211 13.71 12.00 -19.96
N GLY A 212 12.86 10.97 -19.87
CA GLY A 212 11.95 10.73 -18.75
C GLY A 212 12.61 10.14 -17.51
N SER A 213 13.94 9.90 -17.50
CA SER A 213 14.65 9.36 -16.35
C SER A 213 14.68 10.34 -15.17
N ARG A 214 14.62 9.84 -13.93
CA ARG A 214 14.57 10.70 -12.74
C ARG A 214 15.80 11.60 -12.63
N PHE A 215 16.98 11.10 -12.99
CA PHE A 215 18.21 11.91 -13.00
C PHE A 215 18.12 13.14 -13.92
N VAL A 216 17.44 13.01 -15.06
CA VAL A 216 17.23 14.08 -16.04
C VAL A 216 16.22 15.10 -15.51
N ILE A 217 15.07 14.62 -15.03
CA ILE A 217 13.97 15.44 -14.50
C ILE A 217 14.41 16.26 -13.28
N ARG A 218 15.23 15.65 -12.39
CA ARG A 218 15.77 16.35 -11.21
C ARG A 218 16.58 17.57 -11.60
N LEU A 219 17.40 17.49 -12.66
CA LEU A 219 18.18 18.63 -13.14
C LEU A 219 17.29 19.65 -13.85
N SER A 220 16.38 19.20 -14.71
CA SER A 220 15.38 20.04 -15.38
C SER A 220 14.14 19.22 -15.69
N PRO A 221 12.93 19.67 -15.31
CA PRO A 221 12.59 21.03 -14.89
C PRO A 221 12.67 21.29 -13.36
N GLU A 222 13.16 20.36 -12.54
CA GLU A 222 13.12 20.54 -11.08
C GLU A 222 14.27 21.34 -10.46
N PHE A 223 15.32 21.65 -11.24
CA PHE A 223 16.44 22.50 -10.83
C PHE A 223 17.18 22.01 -9.56
N HIS A 224 17.23 20.70 -9.35
CA HIS A 224 17.87 20.10 -8.18
C HIS A 224 19.40 20.07 -8.35
N ASN A 225 20.09 21.02 -7.71
CA ASN A 225 21.56 21.05 -7.59
C ASN A 225 22.29 20.88 -8.93
N CYS A 226 21.83 21.59 -9.97
CA CYS A 226 22.54 21.64 -11.26
C CYS A 226 23.99 22.09 -11.05
N TRP A 227 24.91 21.48 -11.79
CA TRP A 227 26.35 21.71 -11.62
C TRP A 227 26.87 22.84 -12.51
N SER A 228 26.06 23.36 -13.44
CA SER A 228 26.33 24.57 -14.20
C SER A 228 25.23 25.63 -14.01
N ALA A 229 25.46 26.82 -14.57
CA ALA A 229 24.45 27.88 -14.62
C ALA A 229 23.28 27.56 -15.56
N ASN A 230 23.33 26.46 -16.31
CA ASN A 230 22.31 26.06 -17.27
C ASN A 230 21.85 24.62 -17.00
N CYS A 231 20.89 24.47 -16.09
CA CYS A 231 20.26 23.20 -15.75
C CYS A 231 19.72 22.41 -16.95
N ALA A 232 19.29 23.08 -18.02
CA ALA A 232 18.82 22.41 -19.23
C ALA A 232 19.97 21.73 -19.98
N ALA A 233 21.17 22.32 -19.96
CA ALA A 233 22.36 21.70 -20.53
C ALA A 233 22.83 20.49 -19.69
N ASP A 234 22.85 20.63 -18.37
CA ASP A 234 23.23 19.55 -17.44
C ASP A 234 22.26 18.35 -17.57
N SER A 235 20.96 18.64 -17.65
CA SER A 235 19.90 17.66 -17.88
C SER A 235 20.08 16.95 -19.23
N ALA A 236 20.44 17.68 -20.29
CA ALA A 236 20.71 17.10 -21.60
C ALA A 236 21.97 16.21 -21.60
N GLU A 237 23.01 16.57 -20.85
CA GLU A 237 24.22 15.75 -20.68
C GLU A 237 23.88 14.43 -19.97
N MET A 238 23.12 14.49 -18.87
CA MET A 238 22.64 13.29 -18.18
C MET A 238 21.76 12.43 -19.10
N ALA A 239 20.86 13.03 -19.87
CA ALA A 239 20.01 12.31 -20.82
C ALA A 239 20.83 11.61 -21.91
N ALA A 240 21.89 12.25 -22.43
CA ALA A 240 22.78 11.65 -23.42
C ALA A 240 23.59 10.47 -22.85
N ALA A 241 24.03 10.54 -21.59
CA ALA A 241 24.68 9.43 -20.91
C ALA A 241 23.72 8.24 -20.74
N ILE A 242 22.48 8.49 -20.34
CA ILE A 242 21.45 7.46 -20.21
C ILE A 242 21.06 6.87 -21.57
N GLN A 243 20.99 7.70 -22.62
CA GLN A 243 20.76 7.23 -23.99
C GLN A 243 21.89 6.30 -24.44
N SER A 244 23.15 6.66 -24.19
CA SER A 244 24.31 5.83 -24.52
C SER A 244 24.29 4.50 -23.76
N PHE A 245 23.91 4.54 -22.47
CA PHE A 245 23.68 3.34 -21.68
C PHE A 245 22.57 2.46 -22.30
N ALA A 246 21.42 3.05 -22.60
CA ALA A 246 20.30 2.32 -23.17
C ALA A 246 20.63 1.72 -24.54
N ASP A 247 21.38 2.41 -25.39
CA ASP A 247 21.72 1.94 -26.74
C ASP A 247 22.75 0.81 -26.75
N GLY A 248 23.56 0.69 -25.69
CA GLY A 248 24.45 -0.46 -25.50
C GLY A 248 23.75 -1.73 -25.01
N ILE A 249 22.46 -1.66 -24.64
CA ILE A 249 21.70 -2.81 -24.15
C ILE A 249 21.02 -3.54 -25.33
N PRO A 250 21.31 -4.84 -25.54
CA PRO A 250 20.63 -5.62 -26.55
C PRO A 250 19.15 -5.82 -26.19
N LEU A 251 18.30 -5.87 -27.21
CA LEU A 251 16.90 -6.22 -27.02
C LEU A 251 16.79 -7.69 -26.61
N THR A 252 16.11 -7.93 -25.50
CA THR A 252 15.65 -9.26 -25.11
C THR A 252 14.43 -9.59 -25.95
N GLN A 253 14.50 -10.67 -26.70
CA GLN A 253 13.39 -11.19 -27.49
C GLN A 253 12.81 -12.42 -26.81
N LEU A 254 11.49 -12.57 -26.89
CA LEU A 254 10.84 -13.80 -26.44
C LEU A 254 11.41 -14.99 -27.23
N ASP A 255 11.78 -16.05 -26.52
CA ASP A 255 12.21 -17.30 -27.15
C ASP A 255 11.07 -17.83 -28.03
N PRO A 256 11.28 -17.96 -29.36
CA PRO A 256 10.24 -18.44 -30.29
C PRO A 256 9.75 -19.86 -30.00
N ALA A 257 10.46 -20.64 -29.18
CA ALA A 257 10.02 -21.98 -28.77
C ALA A 257 8.93 -21.95 -27.68
N LEU A 258 8.74 -20.82 -27.00
CA LEU A 258 7.73 -20.67 -25.95
C LEU A 258 6.34 -20.52 -26.57
N ILE A 259 5.36 -21.17 -25.94
CA ILE A 259 3.95 -21.03 -26.30
C ILE A 259 3.41 -19.87 -25.46
N ALA A 260 3.18 -18.72 -26.08
CA ALA A 260 2.81 -17.50 -25.38
C ALA A 260 1.38 -17.01 -25.69
N SER A 261 0.74 -16.44 -24.68
CA SER A 261 -0.48 -15.63 -24.84
C SER A 261 -0.18 -14.31 -25.56
N LYS A 262 -1.23 -13.54 -25.86
CA LYS A 262 -1.10 -12.12 -26.16
C LYS A 262 -0.54 -11.35 -24.96
N SER A 263 0.12 -10.23 -25.22
CA SER A 263 0.71 -9.37 -24.21
C SER A 263 -0.19 -8.21 -23.81
N LEU A 264 0.04 -7.68 -22.61
CA LEU A 264 -0.70 -6.56 -22.03
C LEU A 264 0.25 -5.66 -21.24
N LEU A 265 0.01 -4.36 -21.31
CA LEU A 265 0.46 -3.41 -20.28
C LEU A 265 -0.54 -3.41 -19.12
N LEU A 266 -0.13 -2.95 -17.93
CA LEU A 266 -1.10 -2.78 -16.83
C LEU A 266 -2.25 -1.83 -17.23
N THR A 267 -1.94 -0.83 -18.06
CA THR A 267 -2.91 0.13 -18.61
C THR A 267 -3.90 -0.47 -19.61
N ASP A 268 -3.64 -1.66 -20.15
CA ASP A 268 -4.61 -2.40 -20.96
C ASP A 268 -5.61 -3.18 -20.08
N GLY A 269 -5.36 -3.27 -18.77
CA GLY A 269 -6.23 -3.92 -17.81
C GLY A 269 -7.48 -3.08 -17.48
N ILE A 270 -8.53 -3.77 -17.06
CA ILE A 270 -9.80 -3.15 -16.66
C ILE A 270 -9.77 -2.94 -15.16
N LEU A 271 -10.07 -1.73 -14.67
CA LEU A 271 -10.16 -1.47 -13.24
C LEU A 271 -11.16 -2.43 -12.58
N ALA A 272 -10.67 -3.29 -11.70
CA ALA A 272 -11.43 -4.36 -11.06
C ALA A 272 -12.21 -3.88 -9.83
N ASN A 273 -11.93 -2.67 -9.34
CA ASN A 273 -12.53 -2.07 -8.14
C ASN A 273 -13.49 -0.91 -8.47
N THR A 274 -14.10 -0.90 -9.66
CA THR A 274 -15.09 0.11 -10.06
C THR A 274 -16.46 -0.16 -9.43
N GLY A 275 -16.54 0.08 -8.12
CA GLY A 275 -17.76 0.02 -7.33
C GLY A 275 -17.92 -1.25 -6.48
N GLY A 276 -19.08 -1.36 -5.82
CA GLY A 276 -19.43 -2.48 -4.95
C GLY A 276 -18.93 -2.40 -3.51
N ARG A 277 -18.18 -1.35 -3.15
CA ARG A 277 -17.99 -0.98 -1.74
C ARG A 277 -19.27 -0.33 -1.21
N HIS A 278 -19.67 -0.69 0.00
CA HIS A 278 -20.67 0.02 0.78
C HIS A 278 -20.04 1.31 1.31
N GLU A 279 -20.42 2.42 0.69
CA GLU A 279 -19.94 3.78 1.04
C GLU A 279 -21.06 4.65 1.62
N ASP A 280 -22.19 4.05 2.01
CA ASP A 280 -23.27 4.75 2.69
C ASP A 280 -22.73 5.46 3.94
N ASN A 281 -23.23 6.67 4.18
CA ASN A 281 -22.91 7.48 5.36
C ASN A 281 -21.42 7.86 5.50
N VAL A 282 -20.60 7.70 4.45
CA VAL A 282 -19.23 8.21 4.41
C VAL A 282 -19.26 9.75 4.45
N ILE A 283 -18.55 10.33 5.42
CA ILE A 283 -18.48 11.78 5.63
C ILE A 283 -17.09 12.35 5.36
N ALA A 284 -16.08 11.48 5.22
CA ALA A 284 -14.73 11.81 4.77
C ALA A 284 -14.06 10.56 4.18
N LYS A 285 -13.31 10.72 3.09
CA LYS A 285 -12.65 9.59 2.39
C LYS A 285 -11.36 10.01 1.73
N TRP A 286 -10.30 9.23 1.92
CA TRP A 286 -9.03 9.40 1.22
C TRP A 286 -8.58 8.07 0.63
N GLU A 287 -8.56 8.00 -0.70
CA GLU A 287 -8.04 6.85 -1.46
C GLU A 287 -6.64 7.11 -2.01
N PHE A 288 -6.10 8.32 -1.81
CA PHE A 288 -4.74 8.71 -2.21
C PHE A 288 -4.43 8.54 -3.71
N LYS A 289 -5.45 8.68 -4.57
CA LYS A 289 -5.35 8.61 -6.04
C LYS A 289 -4.58 9.76 -6.68
N THR A 290 -4.46 10.91 -5.99
CA THR A 290 -3.73 12.08 -6.48
C THR A 290 -2.25 11.79 -6.77
N GLY A 291 -1.62 10.92 -5.98
CA GLY A 291 -0.29 10.35 -6.25
C GLY A 291 0.89 11.34 -6.27
N SER A 292 0.66 12.62 -6.01
CA SER A 292 1.68 13.67 -6.12
C SER A 292 1.31 14.93 -5.32
N GLY A 293 2.29 15.82 -5.13
CA GLY A 293 2.12 17.02 -4.31
C GLY A 293 2.07 16.73 -2.81
N THR A 294 1.58 17.69 -2.03
CA THR A 294 1.55 17.63 -0.57
C THR A 294 0.12 17.60 -0.01
N THR A 295 -0.88 17.33 -0.85
CA THR A 295 -2.29 17.34 -0.46
C THR A 295 -2.94 16.02 -0.86
N ALA A 296 -3.54 15.34 0.12
CA ALA A 296 -4.46 14.24 -0.11
C ALA A 296 -5.90 14.76 0.03
N PHE A 297 -6.65 14.73 -1.07
CA PHE A 297 -7.99 15.30 -1.12
C PHE A 297 -9.03 14.39 -0.47
N ASP A 298 -9.97 14.98 0.27
CA ASP A 298 -11.18 14.31 0.73
C ASP A 298 -12.13 14.10 -0.46
N THR A 299 -12.23 12.86 -0.92
CA THR A 299 -13.05 12.47 -2.08
C THR A 299 -14.42 11.94 -1.68
N SER A 300 -14.86 12.15 -0.43
CA SER A 300 -16.22 11.78 0.01
C SER A 300 -17.33 12.59 -0.68
N GLY A 301 -17.00 13.77 -1.22
CA GLY A 301 -18.00 14.70 -1.77
C GLY A 301 -18.83 15.43 -0.69
N VAL A 302 -18.52 15.24 0.59
CA VAL A 302 -19.23 15.90 1.70
C VAL A 302 -18.47 17.15 2.15
N GLU A 303 -19.12 18.31 2.05
CA GLU A 303 -18.53 19.60 2.42
C GLU A 303 -18.67 19.92 3.93
N PRO A 304 -17.73 20.69 4.53
CA PRO A 304 -16.48 21.13 3.93
C PRO A 304 -15.53 19.94 3.70
N ALA A 305 -14.88 19.91 2.53
CA ALA A 305 -13.86 18.90 2.24
C ALA A 305 -12.75 18.93 3.30
N MET A 306 -12.43 17.77 3.86
CA MET A 306 -11.41 17.61 4.89
C MET A 306 -10.07 17.19 4.24
N ASP A 307 -9.53 18.00 3.36
CA ASP A 307 -8.25 17.71 2.72
C ASP A 307 -7.11 17.61 3.76
N LEU A 308 -6.17 16.68 3.53
CA LEU A 308 -5.01 16.45 4.39
C LEU A 308 -3.75 17.04 3.77
N THR A 309 -3.00 17.77 4.56
CA THR A 309 -1.65 18.23 4.20
C THR A 309 -0.64 17.20 4.68
N LEU A 310 0.25 16.75 3.78
CA LEU A 310 1.35 15.85 4.07
C LEU A 310 2.53 16.65 4.65
N ASN A 311 3.02 16.23 5.82
CA ASN A 311 4.11 16.89 6.54
C ASN A 311 5.18 15.88 6.97
N GLY A 312 6.46 16.27 6.93
CA GLY A 312 7.58 15.39 7.26
C GLY A 312 7.89 14.38 6.15
N GLU A 313 8.42 13.21 6.52
CA GLU A 313 8.75 12.13 5.60
C GLU A 313 7.51 11.29 5.28
N VAL A 314 6.67 11.82 4.40
CA VAL A 314 5.51 11.14 3.80
C VAL A 314 5.68 11.11 2.29
N SER A 315 5.57 9.93 1.70
CA SER A 315 5.70 9.72 0.26
C SER A 315 4.47 9.04 -0.33
N TRP A 316 4.16 9.31 -1.59
CA TRP A 316 3.13 8.57 -2.32
C TRP A 316 3.66 7.18 -2.69
N VAL A 317 2.79 6.16 -2.65
CA VAL A 317 3.13 4.81 -3.12
C VAL A 317 2.36 4.46 -4.39
N GLY A 318 2.99 3.68 -5.27
CA GLY A 318 2.36 3.22 -6.51
C GLY A 318 1.16 2.30 -6.23
N GLY A 319 0.12 2.35 -7.07
CA GLY A 319 -1.16 1.65 -6.83
C GLY A 319 -2.09 2.32 -5.82
N TRP A 320 -1.90 3.63 -5.62
CA TRP A 320 -2.59 4.53 -4.67
C TRP A 320 -2.22 4.31 -3.21
N GLY A 321 -1.93 5.39 -2.48
CA GLY A 321 -1.60 5.34 -1.05
C GLY A 321 -0.51 6.33 -0.66
N ILE A 322 -0.25 6.39 0.64
CA ILE A 322 0.89 7.10 1.22
C ILE A 322 1.69 6.19 2.15
N GLN A 323 3.00 6.37 2.18
CA GLN A 323 3.90 5.76 3.15
C GLN A 323 4.39 6.84 4.12
N ILE A 324 4.37 6.50 5.41
CA ILE A 324 4.75 7.36 6.51
C ILE A 324 6.00 6.75 7.15
N VAL A 325 7.09 7.51 7.16
CA VAL A 325 8.37 7.12 7.77
C VAL A 325 8.64 7.96 9.02
N ASP A 326 8.58 9.28 8.88
CA ASP A 326 8.73 10.25 9.98
C ASP A 326 7.92 11.51 9.67
N GLY A 327 6.59 11.38 9.75
CA GLY A 327 5.69 12.43 9.29
C GLY A 327 4.23 12.19 9.67
N LYS A 328 3.32 12.92 9.02
CA LYS A 328 1.87 12.78 9.17
C LYS A 328 1.09 13.43 8.02
N ALA A 329 -0.14 12.97 7.80
CA ALA A 329 -1.12 13.66 6.96
C ALA A 329 -2.18 14.28 7.87
N GLN A 330 -2.41 15.60 7.82
CA GLN A 330 -3.23 16.30 8.80
C GLN A 330 -4.22 17.29 8.16
N ALA A 331 -5.46 17.29 8.61
CA ALA A 331 -6.48 18.27 8.27
C ALA A 331 -6.37 19.54 9.15
N SER A 332 -7.05 20.61 8.73
CA SER A 332 -7.27 21.77 9.60
C SER A 332 -8.31 21.45 10.69
N THR A 333 -8.26 22.16 11.82
CA THR A 333 -9.30 22.04 12.86
C THR A 333 -10.67 22.47 12.33
N THR A 334 -10.72 23.50 11.49
CA THR A 334 -11.95 24.02 10.86
C THR A 334 -12.65 22.97 10.01
N THR A 335 -11.92 22.27 9.13
CA THR A 335 -12.52 21.23 8.27
C THR A 335 -12.77 19.94 9.05
N SER A 336 -11.98 19.67 10.10
CA SER A 336 -12.19 18.53 11.01
C SER A 336 -13.47 18.62 11.83
N LYS A 337 -13.96 19.83 12.11
CA LYS A 337 -15.23 20.04 12.83
C LYS A 337 -16.43 19.33 12.18
N LYS A 338 -16.38 19.08 10.86
CA LYS A 338 -17.36 18.25 10.15
C LYS A 338 -17.60 16.90 10.83
N LEU A 339 -16.54 16.26 11.33
CA LEU A 339 -16.64 14.99 12.05
C LEU A 339 -17.45 15.15 13.33
N PHE A 340 -17.16 16.17 14.14
CA PHE A 340 -17.93 16.46 15.35
C PHE A 340 -19.41 16.69 15.02
N ASP A 341 -19.70 17.59 14.07
CA ASP A 341 -21.07 18.01 13.76
C ASP A 341 -21.92 16.82 13.28
N GLN A 342 -21.36 15.95 12.45
CA GLN A 342 -22.10 14.82 11.87
C GLN A 342 -22.14 13.59 12.77
N ILE A 343 -21.06 13.24 13.47
CA ILE A 343 -21.00 12.05 14.34
C ILE A 343 -21.78 12.28 15.64
N THR A 344 -21.70 13.48 16.24
CA THR A 344 -22.48 13.73 17.46
C THR A 344 -23.98 13.82 17.20
N ALA A 345 -24.38 14.15 15.96
CA ALA A 345 -25.78 14.15 15.55
C ALA A 345 -26.38 12.73 15.44
N THR A 346 -25.58 11.73 15.06
CA THR A 346 -26.00 10.32 14.97
C THR A 346 -25.71 9.54 16.26
N GLY A 347 -24.70 9.96 17.02
CA GLY A 347 -24.26 9.33 18.27
C GLY A 347 -23.40 8.07 18.08
N GLU A 348 -23.09 7.71 16.83
CA GLU A 348 -22.41 6.48 16.46
C GLU A 348 -21.58 6.70 15.18
N TYR A 349 -20.56 5.89 14.95
CA TYR A 349 -19.67 6.07 13.79
C TYR A 349 -18.82 4.83 13.51
N SER A 350 -18.16 4.83 12.36
CA SER A 350 -17.12 3.85 12.01
C SER A 350 -15.92 4.52 11.37
N ILE A 351 -14.75 3.94 11.58
CA ILE A 351 -13.52 4.26 10.84
C ILE A 351 -13.13 2.99 10.10
N GLU A 352 -13.00 3.09 8.79
CA GLU A 352 -12.51 2.02 7.93
C GLU A 352 -11.14 2.44 7.39
N ALA A 353 -10.15 1.56 7.49
CA ALA A 353 -8.80 1.81 7.02
C ALA A 353 -8.19 0.58 6.38
N TRP A 354 -7.37 0.80 5.35
CA TRP A 354 -6.50 -0.21 4.76
C TRP A 354 -5.06 0.16 4.98
N VAL A 355 -4.38 -0.59 5.84
CA VAL A 355 -3.07 -0.24 6.38
C VAL A 355 -2.12 -1.42 6.32
N ALA A 356 -0.84 -1.14 6.05
CA ALA A 356 0.26 -2.08 6.17
C ALA A 356 1.29 -1.48 7.13
N PRO A 357 1.28 -1.87 8.42
CA PRO A 357 2.30 -1.47 9.38
C PRO A 357 3.70 -1.79 8.89
N ALA A 358 4.66 -0.90 9.11
CA ALA A 358 6.06 -1.13 8.71
C ALA A 358 6.69 -2.31 9.48
N ASN A 359 6.23 -2.52 10.72
CA ASN A 359 6.60 -3.63 11.60
C ASN A 359 5.53 -3.82 12.68
N VAL A 360 5.69 -4.90 13.45
CA VAL A 360 4.81 -5.33 14.56
C VAL A 360 5.38 -4.95 15.94
N THR A 361 6.35 -4.05 16.00
CA THR A 361 7.09 -3.69 17.21
C THR A 361 6.99 -2.20 17.55
N GLN A 362 6.03 -1.48 16.98
CA GLN A 362 5.84 -0.05 17.27
C GLN A 362 5.21 0.13 18.65
N GLU A 363 5.84 0.97 19.47
CA GLU A 363 5.35 1.28 20.83
C GLU A 363 4.15 2.20 20.79
N GLY A 364 3.14 1.91 21.61
CA GLY A 364 1.80 2.43 21.36
C GLY A 364 1.10 3.23 22.47
N PRO A 365 -0.12 3.73 22.16
CA PRO A 365 -0.76 3.60 20.86
C PRO A 365 -0.11 4.57 19.84
N ALA A 366 0.54 4.02 18.82
CA ALA A 366 1.06 4.74 17.67
C ALA A 366 -0.13 5.10 16.78
N GLY A 367 -0.31 6.38 16.44
CA GLY A 367 -1.55 6.88 15.86
C GLY A 367 -1.68 6.54 14.37
N ILE A 368 -2.53 5.56 14.02
CA ILE A 368 -2.85 5.26 12.62
C ILE A 368 -3.84 6.31 12.10
N VAL A 369 -4.95 6.49 12.81
CA VAL A 369 -6.00 7.49 12.54
C VAL A 369 -6.40 8.13 13.86
N SER A 370 -6.24 9.45 14.01
CA SER A 370 -6.66 10.16 15.24
C SER A 370 -7.46 11.42 14.94
N TYR A 371 -8.40 11.73 15.82
CA TYR A 371 -9.08 13.02 15.89
C TYR A 371 -8.89 13.58 17.29
N SER A 372 -7.91 14.47 17.45
CA SER A 372 -7.30 14.75 18.76
C SER A 372 -6.74 16.17 18.89
N GLY A 373 -6.50 16.57 20.14
CA GLY A 373 -5.81 17.80 20.50
C GLY A 373 -4.34 17.59 20.91
N GLY A 374 -3.88 16.34 20.97
CA GLY A 374 -2.57 15.92 21.45
C GLY A 374 -2.65 14.64 22.28
N THR A 375 -1.54 14.26 22.93
CA THR A 375 -1.40 12.93 23.57
C THR A 375 -2.30 12.63 24.76
N THR A 376 -2.93 13.64 25.35
CA THR A 376 -3.73 13.50 26.58
C THR A 376 -5.19 13.89 26.39
N THR A 377 -5.60 14.28 25.17
CA THR A 377 -7.01 14.53 24.88
C THR A 377 -7.36 14.27 23.42
N ARG A 378 -8.43 13.52 23.21
CA ARG A 378 -8.89 13.11 21.89
C ARG A 378 -10.39 12.90 21.86
N ASN A 379 -10.95 12.85 20.65
CA ASN A 379 -12.27 12.26 20.43
C ASN A 379 -12.11 10.78 20.11
N PHE A 380 -11.18 10.42 19.23
CA PHE A 380 -10.81 9.03 19.00
C PHE A 380 -9.36 8.84 18.52
N THR A 381 -8.85 7.61 18.67
CA THR A 381 -7.64 7.11 18.01
C THR A 381 -7.83 5.64 17.65
N LEU A 382 -7.66 5.28 16.38
CA LEU A 382 -7.24 3.95 15.96
C LEU A 382 -5.71 3.92 15.94
N GLY A 383 -5.11 3.05 16.73
CA GLY A 383 -3.67 2.98 16.92
C GLY A 383 -3.11 1.56 16.88
N GLN A 384 -1.80 1.48 17.09
CA GLN A 384 -1.05 0.24 17.22
C GLN A 384 -0.21 0.24 18.50
N THR A 385 -0.23 -0.87 19.23
CA THR A 385 0.74 -1.21 20.28
C THR A 385 1.27 -2.60 19.98
N LEU A 386 2.54 -2.70 19.57
CA LEU A 386 3.16 -3.96 19.16
C LEU A 386 2.30 -4.71 18.12
N TYR A 387 1.75 -5.87 18.49
CA TYR A 387 0.93 -6.75 17.66
C TYR A 387 -0.58 -6.47 17.76
N ASN A 388 -0.96 -5.38 18.43
CA ASN A 388 -2.36 -5.06 18.70
C ASN A 388 -2.82 -3.85 17.91
N TYR A 389 -4.10 -3.89 17.54
CA TYR A 389 -4.85 -2.68 17.21
C TYR A 389 -5.48 -2.13 18.47
N ASP A 390 -5.38 -0.81 18.65
CA ASP A 390 -5.93 -0.09 19.79
C ASP A 390 -7.03 0.87 19.34
N PHE A 391 -8.08 1.00 20.14
CA PHE A 391 -9.17 1.94 19.90
C PHE A 391 -9.52 2.74 21.17
N LEU A 392 -9.15 4.01 21.13
CA LEU A 392 -9.54 5.01 22.12
C LEU A 392 -10.74 5.80 21.58
N ASN A 393 -11.75 6.00 22.42
CA ASN A 393 -12.93 6.79 22.09
C ASN A 393 -13.38 7.55 23.32
N ARG A 394 -13.47 8.88 23.23
CA ARG A 394 -14.04 9.74 24.26
C ARG A 394 -15.57 9.60 24.26
N SER A 395 -16.16 9.50 25.43
CA SER A 395 -17.59 9.37 25.64
C SER A 395 -17.93 9.73 27.07
N SER A 396 -19.23 9.69 27.42
CA SER A 396 -19.69 9.87 28.79
C SER A 396 -19.21 8.80 29.79
N THR A 397 -18.62 7.69 29.31
CA THR A 397 -18.15 6.54 30.12
C THR A 397 -16.64 6.37 30.12
N THR A 398 -15.90 7.17 29.35
CA THR A 398 -14.43 7.20 29.29
C THR A 398 -13.90 8.57 29.69
N ASP A 399 -12.59 8.70 29.89
CA ASP A 399 -12.00 10.00 30.20
C ASP A 399 -11.84 10.92 28.96
N ALA A 400 -11.26 12.11 29.17
CA ALA A 400 -11.01 13.10 28.13
C ALA A 400 -10.01 12.65 27.04
N ASN A 401 -9.29 11.56 27.29
CA ASN A 401 -8.35 10.90 26.39
C ASN A 401 -8.93 9.61 25.78
N GLY A 402 -10.17 9.26 26.08
CA GLY A 402 -10.81 8.03 25.59
C GLY A 402 -10.31 6.76 26.30
N GLU A 403 -9.74 6.89 27.50
CA GLU A 403 -9.28 5.76 28.31
C GLU A 403 -10.41 5.19 29.19
N PRO A 404 -10.35 3.89 29.54
CA PRO A 404 -9.35 2.90 29.09
C PRO A 404 -9.51 2.52 27.61
N MET A 405 -8.41 2.26 26.90
CA MET A 405 -8.45 1.80 25.49
C MET A 405 -9.02 0.37 25.34
N LEU A 406 -9.73 0.10 24.25
CA LEU A 406 -10.00 -1.27 23.77
C LEU A 406 -8.81 -1.70 22.91
N ALA A 407 -8.17 -2.82 23.23
CA ALA A 407 -7.08 -3.37 22.44
C ALA A 407 -7.38 -4.83 22.06
N THR A 408 -6.85 -5.28 20.93
CA THR A 408 -6.90 -6.72 20.61
C THR A 408 -6.02 -7.53 21.55
N ALA A 409 -6.37 -8.79 21.83
CA ALA A 409 -5.59 -9.64 22.73
C ALA A 409 -4.14 -9.91 22.25
N ASP A 410 -3.16 -9.69 23.14
CA ASP A 410 -1.72 -9.87 22.84
C ASP A 410 -1.38 -11.22 22.19
N GLY A 411 -1.97 -12.30 22.70
CA GLY A 411 -1.66 -13.67 22.27
C GLY A 411 -2.24 -14.04 20.90
N ASP A 412 -3.13 -13.22 20.35
CA ASP A 412 -3.72 -13.45 19.03
C ASP A 412 -2.88 -12.87 17.90
N GLU A 413 -1.94 -11.96 18.21
CA GLU A 413 -1.05 -11.30 17.25
C GLU A 413 -1.80 -10.78 16.00
N ARG A 414 -2.95 -10.13 16.20
CA ARG A 414 -3.89 -9.79 15.11
C ARG A 414 -3.29 -8.84 14.08
N LEU A 415 -2.47 -7.88 14.53
CA LEU A 415 -1.77 -6.95 13.66
C LEU A 415 -0.54 -7.62 13.05
N GLN A 416 -0.41 -7.51 11.74
CA GLN A 416 0.66 -8.09 10.95
C GLN A 416 1.31 -7.01 10.08
N ALA A 417 2.59 -7.16 9.75
CA ALA A 417 3.31 -6.28 8.84
C ALA A 417 2.95 -6.58 7.36
N ALA A 418 1.66 -6.61 7.06
CA ALA A 418 1.07 -6.85 5.75
C ALA A 418 -0.17 -5.96 5.59
N LEU A 419 -0.64 -5.78 4.35
CA LEU A 419 -1.85 -4.98 4.11
C LEU A 419 -3.07 -5.67 4.75
N GLN A 420 -3.67 -4.98 5.72
CA GLN A 420 -4.86 -5.41 6.44
C GLN A 420 -5.97 -4.40 6.30
N HIS A 421 -7.20 -4.92 6.28
CA HIS A 421 -8.41 -4.13 6.41
C HIS A 421 -8.77 -4.05 7.88
N VAL A 422 -8.87 -2.84 8.42
CA VAL A 422 -9.17 -2.60 9.82
C VAL A 422 -10.39 -1.70 9.89
N VAL A 423 -11.42 -2.15 10.59
CA VAL A 423 -12.61 -1.33 10.86
C VAL A 423 -12.78 -1.23 12.37
N VAL A 424 -13.00 -0.02 12.86
CA VAL A 424 -13.49 0.18 14.23
C VAL A 424 -14.85 0.83 14.19
N THR A 425 -15.75 0.37 15.06
CA THR A 425 -17.11 0.90 15.16
C THR A 425 -17.40 1.31 16.59
N TYR A 426 -18.18 2.38 16.77
CA TYR A 426 -18.68 2.79 18.07
C TYR A 426 -20.18 3.03 18.01
N SER A 427 -20.93 2.48 18.97
CA SER A 427 -22.31 2.89 19.24
C SER A 427 -22.56 3.07 20.75
N PRO A 428 -23.58 3.84 21.15
CA PRO A 428 -23.91 4.02 22.56
C PRO A 428 -24.37 2.74 23.26
N THR A 429 -24.83 1.73 22.52
CA THR A 429 -25.32 0.46 23.08
C THR A 429 -24.25 -0.61 23.13
N ASP A 430 -23.41 -0.68 22.09
CA ASP A 430 -22.46 -1.77 21.90
C ASP A 430 -21.03 -1.38 22.29
N GLY A 431 -20.79 -0.09 22.54
CA GLY A 431 -19.45 0.43 22.80
C GLY A 431 -18.55 0.32 21.57
N ARG A 432 -17.26 0.14 21.79
CA ARG A 432 -16.23 -0.01 20.76
C ARG A 432 -16.15 -1.46 20.29
N LYS A 433 -15.91 -1.65 18.99
CA LYS A 433 -15.56 -2.94 18.38
C LYS A 433 -14.42 -2.77 17.38
N ILE A 434 -13.57 -3.78 17.26
CA ILE A 434 -12.47 -3.86 16.29
C ILE A 434 -12.70 -5.05 15.36
N TYR A 435 -12.57 -4.83 14.05
CA TYR A 435 -12.62 -5.85 13.02
C TYR A 435 -11.31 -5.83 12.24
N VAL A 436 -10.76 -7.02 11.95
CA VAL A 436 -9.56 -7.19 11.14
C VAL A 436 -9.86 -8.15 10.01
N ASN A 437 -9.59 -7.75 8.77
CA ASN A 437 -9.83 -8.51 7.54
C ASN A 437 -11.27 -9.04 7.43
N GLY A 438 -12.24 -8.17 7.71
CA GLY A 438 -13.65 -8.50 7.64
C GLY A 438 -14.21 -9.24 8.86
N VAL A 439 -13.39 -9.57 9.87
CA VAL A 439 -13.79 -10.44 11.00
C VAL A 439 -13.79 -9.66 12.31
N PHE A 440 -14.87 -9.74 13.09
CA PHE A 440 -14.92 -9.20 14.44
C PHE A 440 -13.89 -9.91 15.32
N THR A 441 -13.07 -9.15 16.03
CA THR A 441 -11.97 -9.70 16.85
C THR A 441 -12.46 -10.43 18.09
N GLY A 442 -13.66 -10.07 18.61
CA GLY A 442 -14.24 -10.69 19.80
C GLY A 442 -13.74 -10.10 21.11
N ASP A 443 -12.83 -9.12 21.06
CA ASP A 443 -12.29 -8.44 22.23
C ASP A 443 -13.38 -7.62 22.94
N VAL A 444 -13.38 -7.69 24.27
CA VAL A 444 -14.40 -7.07 25.12
C VAL A 444 -14.00 -5.63 25.44
N ASP A 445 -14.89 -4.67 25.16
CA ASP A 445 -14.70 -3.28 25.55
C ASP A 445 -14.59 -3.16 27.09
N PRO A 446 -13.48 -2.61 27.64
CA PRO A 446 -13.35 -2.39 29.08
C PRO A 446 -14.28 -1.30 29.62
N SER A 447 -14.94 -0.53 28.75
CA SER A 447 -15.90 0.51 29.10
C SER A 447 -17.29 0.17 28.57
N GLU A 448 -18.32 0.55 29.31
CA GLU A 448 -19.70 0.50 28.80
C GLU A 448 -19.90 1.53 27.68
N GLY A 449 -20.82 1.27 26.76
CA GLY A 449 -21.24 2.26 25.76
C GLY A 449 -21.78 3.53 26.42
N GLY A 450 -21.60 4.67 25.75
CA GLY A 450 -21.96 5.99 26.25
C GLY A 450 -22.38 6.95 25.13
N ASN A 451 -22.80 8.16 25.50
CA ASN A 451 -23.05 9.19 24.51
C ASN A 451 -21.77 9.99 24.20
N LEU A 452 -21.80 10.74 23.10
CA LEU A 452 -20.66 11.51 22.59
C LEU A 452 -20.75 13.01 22.93
N SER A 453 -21.55 13.41 23.93
CA SER A 453 -21.77 14.84 24.22
C SER A 453 -20.51 15.59 24.65
N ASP A 454 -19.51 14.87 25.14
CA ASP A 454 -18.26 15.42 25.66
C ASP A 454 -17.15 15.50 24.61
N TRP A 455 -17.47 15.23 23.34
CA TRP A 455 -16.56 15.44 22.22
C TRP A 455 -16.18 16.92 22.08
N ASN A 456 -14.98 17.17 21.59
CA ASN A 456 -14.46 18.52 21.38
C ASN A 456 -14.40 18.82 19.87
N ASP A 457 -14.99 19.93 19.44
CA ASP A 457 -15.09 20.32 18.04
C ASP A 457 -13.89 21.12 17.50
N THR A 458 -12.89 21.37 18.34
CA THR A 458 -11.68 22.16 18.01
C THR A 458 -10.45 21.31 17.66
N PHE A 459 -10.58 19.97 17.68
CA PHE A 459 -9.50 19.04 17.36
C PHE A 459 -9.20 18.95 15.86
N ALA A 460 -8.07 18.34 15.50
CA ALA A 460 -7.67 18.10 14.12
C ALA A 460 -7.63 16.59 13.83
N PHE A 461 -8.05 16.21 12.63
CA PHE A 461 -7.89 14.85 12.13
C PHE A 461 -6.48 14.65 11.57
N VAL A 462 -5.86 13.52 11.89
CA VAL A 462 -4.48 13.19 11.54
C VAL A 462 -4.31 11.69 11.23
N LEU A 463 -3.46 11.38 10.26
CA LEU A 463 -3.02 10.04 9.90
C LEU A 463 -1.53 9.85 10.16
N GLY A 464 -1.16 8.69 10.69
CA GLY A 464 0.21 8.22 10.90
C GLY A 464 0.99 8.89 12.03
N ASN A 465 0.35 9.74 12.82
CA ASN A 465 0.93 10.32 14.03
C ASN A 465 -0.17 10.91 14.93
N GLU A 466 0.24 11.59 15.98
CA GLU A 466 -0.56 12.51 16.77
C GLU A 466 -0.39 13.96 16.25
N VAL A 467 -1.34 14.84 16.59
CA VAL A 467 -1.25 16.28 16.27
C VAL A 467 0.02 16.91 16.87
N SER A 468 0.52 16.40 17.99
CA SER A 468 1.80 16.80 18.61
C SER A 468 3.05 16.13 18.03
N SER A 469 2.90 15.24 17.04
CA SER A 469 4.00 14.53 16.35
C SER A 469 4.84 13.57 17.22
N ASP A 470 4.31 13.11 18.35
CA ASP A 470 5.01 12.29 19.35
C ASP A 470 4.41 10.88 19.52
N ARG A 471 3.51 10.47 18.62
CA ARG A 471 2.94 9.11 18.53
C ARG A 471 3.02 8.58 17.09
N LEU A 472 4.22 8.66 16.53
CA LEU A 472 4.49 8.26 15.16
C LEU A 472 4.06 6.82 14.91
N TRP A 473 3.30 6.62 13.83
CA TRP A 473 3.05 5.34 13.24
C TRP A 473 3.73 5.27 11.87
N GLN A 474 4.49 4.21 11.66
CA GLN A 474 5.22 3.94 10.43
C GLN A 474 4.52 2.85 9.63
N GLY A 475 4.35 3.07 8.34
CA GLY A 475 3.69 2.10 7.47
C GLY A 475 3.06 2.76 6.25
N THR A 476 2.23 1.99 5.56
CA THR A 476 1.52 2.43 4.36
C THR A 476 0.02 2.47 4.62
N ILE A 477 -0.63 3.55 4.20
CA ILE A 477 -2.08 3.72 4.22
C ILE A 477 -2.56 3.76 2.76
N ARG A 478 -3.44 2.83 2.39
CA ARG A 478 -4.03 2.74 1.04
C ARG A 478 -5.40 3.41 0.96
N MET A 479 -6.13 3.46 2.06
CA MET A 479 -7.44 4.09 2.14
C MET A 479 -7.81 4.38 3.60
N VAL A 480 -8.50 5.49 3.85
CA VAL A 480 -9.23 5.76 5.10
C VAL A 480 -10.59 6.35 4.76
N ALA A 481 -11.64 5.87 5.41
CA ALA A 481 -12.99 6.43 5.37
C ALA A 481 -13.55 6.58 6.79
N VAL A 482 -14.32 7.64 7.00
CA VAL A 482 -15.09 7.86 8.24
C VAL A 482 -16.57 7.86 7.90
N HIS A 483 -17.33 7.02 8.57
CA HIS A 483 -18.78 6.94 8.44
C HIS A 483 -19.45 7.54 9.67
N ASN A 484 -20.53 8.31 9.51
CA ASN A 484 -21.33 8.79 10.67
C ASN A 484 -22.36 7.77 11.17
N ARG A 485 -22.22 6.50 10.78
CA ARG A 485 -23.02 5.36 11.22
C ARG A 485 -22.13 4.17 11.55
N VAL A 486 -22.65 3.22 12.32
CA VAL A 486 -22.02 1.89 12.44
C VAL A 486 -22.12 1.19 11.10
N LEU A 487 -20.99 0.73 10.57
CA LEU A 487 -20.93 -0.11 9.38
C LEU A 487 -21.38 -1.53 9.78
N PRO A 488 -22.46 -2.06 9.19
CA PRO A 488 -22.92 -3.43 9.45
C PRO A 488 -21.84 -4.48 9.13
N GLU A 489 -21.83 -5.59 9.86
CA GLU A 489 -20.80 -6.62 9.72
C GLU A 489 -20.76 -7.26 8.32
N ASP A 490 -21.92 -7.46 7.68
CA ASP A 490 -22.02 -7.92 6.30
C ASP A 490 -21.41 -6.91 5.32
N GLN A 491 -21.62 -5.61 5.54
CA GLN A 491 -20.99 -4.56 4.75
C GLN A 491 -19.47 -4.49 4.97
N ILE A 492 -18.99 -4.71 6.20
CA ILE A 492 -17.55 -4.81 6.50
C ILE A 492 -16.92 -5.97 5.73
N VAL A 493 -17.57 -7.14 5.73
CA VAL A 493 -17.13 -8.33 4.99
C VAL A 493 -17.10 -8.08 3.47
N ASP A 494 -18.13 -7.42 2.93
CA ASP A 494 -18.19 -7.13 1.51
C ASP A 494 -17.14 -6.08 1.10
N ASN A 495 -16.95 -5.02 1.90
CA ASN A 495 -15.88 -4.05 1.69
C ASN A 495 -14.49 -4.69 1.76
N PHE A 496 -14.30 -5.68 2.64
CA PHE A 496 -13.06 -6.47 2.68
C PHE A 496 -12.83 -7.24 1.37
N LYS A 497 -13.86 -7.94 0.87
CA LYS A 497 -13.78 -8.73 -0.38
C LYS A 497 -13.44 -7.86 -1.60
N VAL A 498 -14.03 -6.67 -1.69
CA VAL A 498 -13.72 -5.71 -2.77
C VAL A 498 -12.26 -5.26 -2.68
N GLY A 499 -11.81 -4.94 -1.47
CA GLY A 499 -10.46 -4.46 -1.22
C GLY A 499 -10.25 -3.00 -1.63
N VAL A 500 -8.98 -2.60 -1.72
CA VAL A 500 -8.54 -1.25 -2.13
C VAL A 500 -7.31 -1.30 -3.04
N GLY A 501 -6.87 -0.11 -3.45
CA GLY A 501 -5.74 0.09 -4.35
C GLY A 501 -6.13 -0.13 -5.80
N GLU A 502 -5.24 0.26 -6.70
CA GLU A 502 -5.45 0.10 -8.12
C GLU A 502 -5.33 -1.38 -8.51
N LYS A 503 -6.47 -2.02 -8.80
CA LYS A 503 -6.57 -3.42 -9.23
C LYS A 503 -7.06 -3.48 -10.66
N PHE A 504 -6.50 -4.39 -11.44
CA PHE A 504 -6.83 -4.59 -12.84
C PHE A 504 -7.21 -6.04 -13.11
N PHE A 505 -8.25 -6.27 -13.89
CA PHE A 505 -8.41 -7.53 -14.63
C PHE A 505 -7.54 -7.45 -15.88
N MET A 506 -6.52 -8.31 -15.96
CA MET A 506 -5.60 -8.44 -17.08
C MET A 506 -6.00 -9.68 -17.90
N LEU A 507 -6.57 -9.47 -19.09
CA LEU A 507 -7.15 -10.53 -19.93
C LEU A 507 -6.14 -11.01 -20.98
N PHE A 508 -5.31 -12.00 -20.65
CA PHE A 508 -4.32 -12.53 -21.59
C PHE A 508 -4.98 -13.38 -22.67
N GLY A 509 -4.97 -12.90 -23.91
CA GLY A 509 -5.60 -13.58 -25.04
C GLY A 509 -4.94 -14.92 -25.38
N VAL A 510 -5.74 -15.97 -25.46
CA VAL A 510 -5.30 -17.35 -25.77
C VAL A 510 -6.07 -17.99 -26.92
N SER A 511 -7.02 -17.29 -27.56
CA SER A 511 -7.80 -17.80 -28.69
C SER A 511 -6.97 -18.35 -29.86
N HIS A 512 -5.74 -17.86 -30.06
CA HIS A 512 -4.85 -18.37 -31.11
C HIS A 512 -4.16 -19.70 -30.74
N LEU A 513 -4.21 -20.08 -29.47
CA LEU A 513 -3.59 -21.30 -28.93
C LEU A 513 -4.60 -22.46 -28.83
N ILE A 514 -5.89 -22.14 -28.72
CA ILE A 514 -6.98 -23.09 -28.50
C ILE A 514 -8.14 -22.82 -29.45
N ASN A 515 -8.91 -23.84 -29.79
CA ASN A 515 -10.07 -23.68 -30.68
C ASN A 515 -11.32 -23.21 -29.94
N VAL A 516 -11.20 -22.13 -29.16
CA VAL A 516 -12.31 -21.47 -28.47
C VAL A 516 -12.20 -19.96 -28.77
N PRO A 517 -13.23 -19.33 -29.36
CA PRO A 517 -13.17 -17.92 -29.72
C PRO A 517 -13.13 -17.02 -28.48
N GLU A 518 -12.64 -15.80 -28.66
CA GLU A 518 -12.63 -14.73 -27.64
C GLU A 518 -12.22 -15.20 -26.24
N SER A 519 -11.19 -16.04 -26.17
CA SER A 519 -10.76 -16.75 -24.97
C SER A 519 -9.55 -16.11 -24.31
N TYR A 520 -9.64 -15.96 -22.99
CA TYR A 520 -8.67 -15.26 -22.16
C TYR A 520 -8.35 -16.05 -20.89
N ILE A 521 -7.10 -15.97 -20.44
CA ILE A 521 -6.75 -16.25 -19.05
C ILE A 521 -6.65 -14.90 -18.34
N VAL A 522 -7.49 -14.70 -17.34
CA VAL A 522 -7.65 -13.43 -16.65
C VAL A 522 -6.98 -13.51 -15.30
N TYR A 523 -6.15 -12.52 -14.98
CA TYR A 523 -5.59 -12.31 -13.64
C TYR A 523 -6.17 -11.06 -13.02
N THR A 524 -6.38 -11.07 -11.70
CA THR A 524 -6.43 -9.81 -10.95
C THR A 524 -5.00 -9.39 -10.64
N VAL A 525 -4.62 -8.19 -11.08
CA VAL A 525 -3.26 -7.64 -10.92
C VAL A 525 -3.33 -6.30 -10.20
N SER A 526 -2.45 -6.08 -9.23
CA SER A 526 -2.32 -4.78 -8.56
C SER A 526 -0.86 -4.49 -8.28
N GLN A 527 -0.49 -3.21 -8.24
CA GLN A 527 0.81 -2.83 -7.70
C GLN A 527 0.82 -3.08 -6.18
N TYR A 528 1.59 -4.08 -5.74
CA TYR A 528 1.60 -4.54 -4.35
C TYR A 528 2.35 -3.56 -3.46
N ASP A 529 3.52 -3.12 -3.93
CA ASP A 529 4.37 -2.11 -3.33
C ASP A 529 5.12 -1.33 -4.43
N ASN A 530 6.12 -0.54 -4.04
CA ASN A 530 6.91 0.25 -4.98
C ASN A 530 7.86 -0.60 -5.87
N PHE A 531 7.93 -1.93 -5.66
CA PHE A 531 8.89 -2.83 -6.30
C PHE A 531 8.25 -4.05 -6.95
N SER A 532 6.95 -4.26 -6.82
CA SER A 532 6.30 -5.48 -7.29
C SER A 532 4.82 -5.33 -7.63
N TYR A 533 4.36 -6.22 -8.51
CA TYR A 533 2.97 -6.47 -8.84
C TYR A 533 2.52 -7.77 -8.21
N LEU A 534 1.33 -7.79 -7.63
CA LEU A 534 0.65 -9.01 -7.22
C LEU A 534 -0.27 -9.48 -8.35
N PHE A 535 0.05 -10.63 -8.94
CA PHE A 535 -0.85 -11.39 -9.80
C PHE A 535 -1.60 -12.39 -8.95
N ASN A 536 -2.93 -12.45 -9.06
CA ASN A 536 -3.75 -13.31 -8.20
C ASN A 536 -4.98 -13.87 -8.93
N LYS A 537 -5.49 -15.01 -8.42
CA LYS A 537 -6.78 -15.64 -8.77
C LYS A 537 -7.01 -15.80 -10.29
N PRO A 538 -6.14 -16.52 -11.01
CA PRO A 538 -6.37 -16.74 -12.43
C PRO A 538 -7.66 -17.51 -12.69
N PHE A 539 -8.37 -17.12 -13.74
CA PHE A 539 -9.51 -17.86 -14.29
C PHE A 539 -9.52 -17.79 -15.82
N PHE A 540 -10.16 -18.77 -16.45
CA PHE A 540 -10.40 -18.81 -17.88
C PHE A 540 -11.78 -18.25 -18.19
N ILE A 541 -11.91 -17.41 -19.22
CA ILE A 541 -13.21 -16.95 -19.73
C ILE A 541 -13.19 -16.82 -21.25
N SER A 542 -14.34 -17.12 -21.88
CA SER A 542 -14.62 -16.69 -23.24
C SER A 542 -15.65 -15.56 -23.23
N MET A 543 -15.38 -14.49 -23.98
CA MET A 543 -16.33 -13.37 -24.13
C MET A 543 -17.42 -13.66 -25.17
N ASP A 544 -17.30 -14.75 -25.95
CA ASP A 544 -18.38 -15.26 -26.78
C ASP A 544 -19.36 -16.06 -25.91
N ALA A 545 -20.58 -15.53 -25.75
CA ALA A 545 -21.63 -16.13 -24.94
C ALA A 545 -22.05 -17.55 -25.40
N ASN A 546 -21.68 -17.98 -26.61
CA ASN A 546 -21.98 -19.31 -27.14
C ASN A 546 -20.78 -20.27 -27.08
N ALA A 547 -19.62 -19.80 -26.61
CA ALA A 547 -18.42 -20.61 -26.50
C ALA A 547 -18.26 -21.20 -25.09
N ALA A 548 -17.80 -22.45 -25.05
CA ALA A 548 -17.43 -23.12 -23.81
C ALA A 548 -16.18 -23.97 -24.04
N PRO A 549 -15.27 -24.06 -23.05
CA PRO A 549 -14.12 -24.95 -23.15
C PRO A 549 -14.59 -26.42 -23.10
N SER A 550 -13.83 -27.30 -23.73
CA SER A 550 -14.14 -28.74 -23.74
C SER A 550 -12.84 -29.53 -23.75
N ASN A 551 -12.52 -30.17 -22.62
CA ASN A 551 -11.34 -31.02 -22.44
C ASN A 551 -10.01 -30.41 -22.97
N ILE A 552 -9.68 -29.18 -22.53
CA ILE A 552 -8.44 -28.49 -22.90
C ILE A 552 -7.45 -28.59 -21.75
N ASP A 553 -6.37 -29.35 -21.94
CA ASP A 553 -5.30 -29.46 -20.95
C ASP A 553 -4.58 -28.12 -20.76
N LEU A 554 -4.31 -27.73 -19.52
CA LEU A 554 -3.58 -26.53 -19.15
C LEU A 554 -2.54 -26.86 -18.06
N GLU A 555 -1.26 -26.76 -18.41
CA GLU A 555 -0.17 -27.12 -17.50
C GLU A 555 0.92 -26.03 -17.45
N LYS A 556 1.35 -25.76 -16.22
CA LYS A 556 2.53 -24.98 -15.83
C LYS A 556 2.60 -23.60 -16.51
N ILE A 557 1.73 -22.72 -16.04
CA ILE A 557 1.67 -21.33 -16.49
C ILE A 557 2.84 -20.56 -15.87
N ARG A 558 3.57 -19.79 -16.67
CA ARG A 558 4.54 -18.82 -16.17
C ARG A 558 4.16 -17.42 -16.63
N ILE A 559 4.47 -16.42 -15.81
CA ILE A 559 4.28 -15.01 -16.15
C ILE A 559 5.55 -14.49 -16.81
N GLY A 560 5.41 -13.97 -18.01
CA GLY A 560 6.43 -13.22 -18.72
C GLY A 560 6.36 -11.73 -18.42
N ILE A 561 7.53 -11.10 -18.41
CA ILE A 561 7.70 -9.65 -18.30
C ILE A 561 8.80 -9.20 -19.29
N ASN A 562 8.53 -8.15 -20.06
CA ASN A 562 9.53 -7.47 -20.90
C ASN A 562 10.34 -8.42 -21.79
N GLY A 563 9.65 -9.25 -22.57
CA GLY A 563 10.25 -10.17 -23.55
C GLY A 563 10.90 -11.44 -23.00
N ARG A 564 10.76 -11.75 -21.70
CA ARG A 564 11.24 -13.01 -21.09
C ARG A 564 10.32 -13.51 -19.99
N GLU A 565 10.47 -14.76 -19.57
CA GLU A 565 9.83 -15.25 -18.35
C GLU A 565 10.40 -14.54 -17.11
N ALA A 566 9.55 -14.14 -16.16
CA ALA A 566 10.01 -13.57 -14.90
C ALA A 566 10.83 -14.61 -14.11
N SER A 567 11.97 -14.18 -13.55
CA SER A 567 12.92 -15.07 -12.86
C SER A 567 12.43 -15.55 -11.49
N VAL A 568 11.50 -14.82 -10.88
CA VAL A 568 10.91 -15.09 -9.56
C VAL A 568 9.39 -14.93 -9.62
N GLY A 569 8.68 -15.37 -8.58
CA GLY A 569 7.23 -15.17 -8.48
C GLY A 569 6.37 -16.13 -9.29
N GLN A 570 6.97 -17.20 -9.85
CA GLN A 570 6.30 -18.19 -10.69
C GLN A 570 5.45 -19.21 -9.89
N ALA A 571 4.50 -18.74 -9.08
CA ALA A 571 3.62 -19.58 -8.28
C ALA A 571 2.77 -20.55 -9.13
N TYR A 572 2.49 -20.16 -10.37
CA TYR A 572 1.60 -20.85 -11.30
C TYR A 572 2.27 -21.98 -12.09
N LYS A 573 3.60 -22.15 -11.96
CA LYS A 573 4.38 -23.17 -12.70
C LYS A 573 4.05 -24.60 -12.31
N ASN A 574 3.31 -24.81 -11.23
CA ASN A 574 2.91 -26.13 -10.73
C ASN A 574 1.43 -26.46 -11.03
N ILE A 575 0.74 -25.60 -11.78
CA ILE A 575 -0.67 -25.83 -12.14
C ILE A 575 -0.77 -26.97 -13.15
N THR A 576 -1.70 -27.87 -12.91
CA THR A 576 -2.17 -28.88 -13.86
C THR A 576 -3.68 -28.94 -13.74
N THR A 577 -4.40 -28.54 -14.79
CA THR A 577 -5.86 -28.52 -14.81
C THR A 577 -6.39 -28.78 -16.22
N VAL A 578 -7.71 -28.99 -16.33
CA VAL A 578 -8.40 -29.16 -17.60
C VAL A 578 -9.51 -28.11 -17.67
N LEU A 579 -9.54 -27.31 -18.73
CA LEU A 579 -10.63 -26.38 -19.01
C LEU A 579 -11.76 -27.16 -19.68
N ASP A 580 -12.94 -27.15 -19.06
CA ASP A 580 -14.08 -27.96 -19.47
C ASP A 580 -15.42 -27.33 -19.07
N SER A 581 -16.43 -27.53 -19.92
CA SER A 581 -17.80 -27.05 -19.73
C SER A 581 -18.41 -27.40 -18.37
N SER A 582 -18.00 -28.52 -17.75
CA SER A 582 -18.47 -28.94 -16.43
C SER A 582 -18.06 -28.00 -15.28
N ASN A 583 -16.98 -27.24 -15.45
CA ASN A 583 -16.45 -26.31 -14.44
C ASN A 583 -16.51 -24.84 -14.91
N TYR A 584 -17.19 -24.57 -16.02
CA TYR A 584 -17.25 -23.26 -16.68
C TYR A 584 -18.61 -22.60 -16.48
N ASP A 585 -18.61 -21.37 -15.98
CA ASP A 585 -19.77 -20.48 -15.94
C ASP A 585 -19.62 -19.37 -16.99
N PRO A 586 -20.61 -19.10 -17.86
CA PRO A 586 -20.48 -18.04 -18.88
C PRO A 586 -20.31 -16.62 -18.34
N ALA A 587 -20.72 -16.35 -17.10
CA ALA A 587 -20.59 -15.03 -16.46
C ALA A 587 -19.32 -14.93 -15.58
N ALA A 588 -18.92 -16.01 -14.90
CA ALA A 588 -17.79 -16.02 -13.97
C ALA A 588 -16.53 -16.71 -14.51
N GLY A 589 -16.63 -17.44 -15.62
CA GLY A 589 -15.56 -18.27 -16.18
C GLY A 589 -15.31 -19.58 -15.41
N GLN A 590 -14.16 -20.19 -15.67
CA GLN A 590 -13.65 -21.33 -14.91
C GLN A 590 -12.42 -20.90 -14.11
N LYS A 591 -12.51 -21.02 -12.78
CA LYS A 591 -11.39 -20.76 -11.87
C LYS A 591 -10.21 -21.71 -12.14
N ILE A 592 -8.99 -21.17 -12.21
CA ILE A 592 -7.76 -21.95 -12.41
C ILE A 592 -7.02 -22.16 -11.08
N SER A 593 -6.87 -21.12 -10.26
CA SER A 593 -6.11 -21.21 -8.98
C SER A 593 -6.51 -20.11 -7.99
N ASP A 594 -6.25 -20.34 -6.70
CA ASP A 594 -6.30 -19.34 -5.62
C ASP A 594 -4.93 -18.75 -5.28
N LEU A 595 -3.86 -19.23 -5.91
CA LEU A 595 -2.50 -18.77 -5.63
C LEU A 595 -2.32 -17.32 -6.08
N GLY A 596 -1.43 -16.62 -5.37
CA GLY A 596 -0.86 -15.33 -5.76
C GLY A 596 0.62 -15.44 -6.09
N GLY A 597 1.12 -14.57 -6.96
CA GLY A 597 2.54 -14.46 -7.31
C GLY A 597 2.97 -12.99 -7.37
N LEU A 598 4.11 -12.67 -6.74
CA LEU A 598 4.71 -11.35 -6.81
C LEU A 598 5.71 -11.30 -7.97
N ILE A 599 5.46 -10.43 -8.93
CA ILE A 599 6.35 -10.18 -10.07
C ILE A 599 7.04 -8.84 -9.84
N ALA A 600 8.36 -8.81 -9.98
CA ALA A 600 9.12 -7.57 -9.79
C ALA A 600 8.69 -6.51 -10.79
N LEU A 601 8.60 -5.26 -10.32
CA LEU A 601 8.48 -4.08 -11.15
C LEU A 601 9.83 -3.78 -11.78
N GLU A 602 9.86 -3.64 -13.11
CA GLU A 602 11.11 -3.38 -13.85
C GLU A 602 11.11 -1.97 -14.46
N LYS A 603 10.17 -1.70 -15.38
CA LYS A 603 10.04 -0.43 -16.11
C LYS A 603 8.95 0.47 -15.54
N GLY A 604 8.05 -0.10 -14.74
CA GLY A 604 6.93 0.58 -14.12
C GLY A 604 5.60 0.35 -14.84
N PRO A 605 4.47 0.71 -14.20
CA PRO A 605 3.13 0.24 -14.59
C PRO A 605 2.69 0.61 -16.03
N GLN A 606 3.21 1.72 -16.55
CA GLN A 606 2.90 2.20 -17.90
C GLN A 606 3.75 1.55 -19.01
N SER A 607 4.81 0.81 -18.65
CA SER A 607 5.83 0.32 -19.58
C SER A 607 6.20 -1.15 -19.42
N ASP A 608 5.90 -1.76 -18.27
CA ASP A 608 6.05 -3.20 -18.09
C ASP A 608 5.01 -3.93 -18.94
N GLU A 609 5.51 -4.73 -19.87
CA GLU A 609 4.70 -5.61 -20.72
C GLU A 609 4.67 -7.02 -20.11
N PHE A 610 3.47 -7.55 -19.91
CA PHE A 610 3.24 -8.88 -19.38
C PHE A 610 2.66 -9.81 -20.44
N PHE A 611 2.93 -11.10 -20.30
CA PHE A 611 2.31 -12.18 -21.09
C PHE A 611 2.36 -13.47 -20.27
N LEU A 612 1.69 -14.53 -20.74
CA LEU A 612 1.76 -15.85 -20.14
C LEU A 612 2.49 -16.82 -21.08
N THR A 613 3.21 -17.78 -20.51
CA THR A 613 3.77 -18.92 -21.24
C THR A 613 3.28 -20.23 -20.64
N PHE A 614 3.23 -21.26 -21.47
CA PHE A 614 2.68 -22.57 -21.11
C PHE A 614 3.64 -23.70 -21.47
N GLU A 615 3.81 -24.67 -20.58
CA GLU A 615 4.36 -25.97 -21.01
C GLU A 615 3.32 -26.80 -21.75
N LYS A 616 2.02 -26.62 -21.45
CA LYS A 616 0.94 -27.24 -22.22
C LYS A 616 -0.31 -26.38 -22.22
N ILE A 617 -0.90 -26.22 -23.40
CA ILE A 617 -2.23 -25.64 -23.58
C ILE A 617 -2.91 -26.32 -24.78
N GLY A 618 -4.00 -27.04 -24.51
CA GLY A 618 -4.68 -27.88 -25.50
C GLY A 618 -3.73 -28.92 -26.10
N THR A 619 -3.51 -28.86 -27.41
CA THR A 619 -2.61 -29.76 -28.14
C THR A 619 -1.17 -29.26 -28.24
N LEU A 620 -0.90 -28.02 -27.81
CA LEU A 620 0.42 -27.41 -27.88
C LEU A 620 1.21 -27.77 -26.62
N SER A 621 2.49 -28.12 -26.78
CA SER A 621 3.38 -28.43 -25.66
C SER A 621 4.81 -27.93 -25.86
N HIS A 622 5.43 -27.43 -24.81
CA HIS A 622 6.82 -27.03 -24.71
C HIS A 622 7.45 -27.67 -23.47
N THR A 623 8.60 -28.34 -23.62
CA THR A 623 9.28 -28.98 -22.49
C THR A 623 10.39 -28.08 -21.96
N VAL A 624 10.25 -27.60 -20.73
CA VAL A 624 11.32 -26.87 -20.04
C VAL A 624 12.28 -27.87 -19.40
N VAL A 625 13.57 -27.74 -19.72
CA VAL A 625 14.64 -28.50 -19.05
C VAL A 625 15.16 -27.65 -17.90
N GLU A 626 14.73 -27.96 -16.68
CA GLU A 626 15.26 -27.31 -15.47
C GLU A 626 16.75 -27.65 -15.32
N PRO A 627 17.63 -26.66 -15.08
CA PRO A 627 19.03 -26.94 -14.82
C PRO A 627 19.15 -27.80 -13.55
N PRO A 628 20.08 -28.78 -13.53
CA PRO A 628 20.28 -29.60 -12.34
C PRO A 628 20.63 -28.68 -11.16
N PRO A 629 20.14 -28.97 -9.94
CA PRO A 629 20.48 -28.18 -8.77
C PRO A 629 22.00 -28.08 -8.64
N PRO A 630 22.54 -26.92 -8.23
CA PRO A 630 23.97 -26.79 -8.02
C PRO A 630 24.42 -27.89 -7.04
N PRO A 631 25.58 -28.53 -7.27
CA PRO A 631 26.10 -29.51 -6.35
C PRO A 631 26.22 -28.86 -4.96
N PRO A 632 25.92 -29.60 -3.87
CA PRO A 632 26.08 -29.10 -2.52
C PRO A 632 27.47 -28.46 -2.39
N ALA A 633 27.56 -27.31 -1.71
CA ALA A 633 28.85 -26.75 -1.35
C ALA A 633 29.67 -27.85 -0.64
N PRO A 634 30.98 -27.97 -0.91
CA PRO A 634 31.84 -28.86 -0.15
C PRO A 634 31.61 -28.59 1.34
N ALA A 635 31.45 -29.64 2.14
CA ALA A 635 31.35 -29.48 3.58
C ALA A 635 32.53 -28.59 4.03
N VAL A 636 32.25 -27.51 4.75
CA VAL A 636 33.31 -26.73 5.38
C VAL A 636 33.99 -27.68 6.35
N ASP A 637 35.26 -28.01 6.11
CA ASP A 637 36.05 -28.76 7.07
C ASP A 637 36.04 -27.96 8.37
N ALA A 638 35.32 -28.46 9.37
CA ALA A 638 35.38 -27.88 10.70
C ALA A 638 36.85 -27.90 11.15
N PRO A 639 37.34 -26.83 11.80
CA PRO A 639 38.70 -26.82 12.31
C PRO A 639 38.93 -28.05 13.20
N ALA A 640 40.06 -28.72 12.99
CA ALA A 640 40.39 -29.98 13.66
C ALA A 640 40.20 -29.85 15.18
N GLN A 641 39.26 -30.62 15.71
CA GLN A 641 39.03 -30.68 17.14
C GLN A 641 40.02 -31.66 17.78
N PRO A 642 40.56 -31.36 18.97
CA PRO A 642 41.44 -32.29 19.68
C PRO A 642 40.71 -33.61 19.99
N ALA A 643 41.33 -34.74 19.64
CA ALA A 643 40.79 -36.07 19.97
C ALA A 643 40.86 -36.39 21.48
N ILE A 644 41.57 -35.57 22.26
CA ILE A 644 41.82 -35.72 23.69
C ILE A 644 41.30 -34.47 24.40
N GLY A 645 40.33 -34.64 25.30
CA GLY A 645 39.86 -33.60 26.21
C GLY A 645 40.52 -33.69 27.58
N LEU A 646 40.22 -32.72 28.44
CA LEU A 646 40.58 -32.71 29.86
C LEU A 646 39.40 -33.22 30.70
N ARG A 647 39.68 -33.83 31.86
CA ARG A 647 38.63 -34.05 32.86
C ARG A 647 38.21 -32.72 33.46
N ASN A 648 36.92 -32.56 33.74
CA ASN A 648 36.48 -31.39 34.52
C ASN A 648 36.89 -31.54 36.00
N PHE A 649 36.83 -30.44 36.74
CA PHE A 649 37.32 -30.43 38.12
C PHE A 649 36.43 -31.23 39.06
N GLU A 650 35.13 -31.38 38.77
CA GLU A 650 34.23 -32.27 39.49
C GLU A 650 34.69 -33.73 39.42
N GLU A 651 35.05 -34.19 38.22
CA GLU A 651 35.59 -35.53 37.98
C GLU A 651 36.93 -35.74 38.66
N ILE A 652 37.80 -34.71 38.66
CA ILE A 652 39.09 -34.76 39.36
C ILE A 652 38.85 -34.83 40.88
N ASN A 653 37.97 -34.00 41.45
CA ASN A 653 37.65 -34.00 42.88
C ASN A 653 37.03 -35.35 43.31
N ALA A 654 36.14 -35.91 42.50
CA ALA A 654 35.58 -37.24 42.73
C ALA A 654 36.65 -38.34 42.69
N THR A 655 37.61 -38.23 41.76
CA THR A 655 38.74 -39.15 41.68
C THR A 655 39.64 -39.03 42.91
N LEU A 656 39.97 -37.80 43.33
CA LEU A 656 40.77 -37.55 44.53
C LEU A 656 40.09 -38.09 45.78
N SER A 657 38.80 -37.82 45.97
CA SER A 657 38.02 -38.35 47.11
C SER A 657 38.01 -39.88 47.15
N THR A 658 37.92 -40.53 45.99
CA THR A 658 38.01 -41.99 45.89
C THR A 658 39.40 -42.51 46.26
N LEU A 659 40.46 -41.83 45.79
CA LEU A 659 41.85 -42.24 46.03
C LEU A 659 42.31 -41.99 47.47
N THR A 660 41.92 -40.87 48.06
CA THR A 660 42.33 -40.47 49.42
C THR A 660 41.38 -41.00 50.49
N THR A 661 40.19 -41.47 50.11
CA THR A 661 39.06 -41.83 50.98
C THR A 661 38.48 -40.67 51.79
N VAL A 662 38.95 -39.43 51.55
CA VAL A 662 38.40 -38.22 52.18
C VAL A 662 37.13 -37.81 51.43
N PRO A 663 35.97 -37.68 52.08
CA PRO A 663 34.74 -37.30 51.40
C PRO A 663 34.81 -35.88 50.81
N MET A 664 34.34 -35.69 49.58
CA MET A 664 34.22 -34.37 48.94
C MET A 664 33.35 -33.39 49.75
N THR A 665 32.49 -33.91 50.64
CA THR A 665 31.62 -33.12 51.52
C THR A 665 32.34 -32.64 52.79
N SER A 666 33.61 -32.99 52.99
CA SER A 666 34.41 -32.42 54.08
C SER A 666 34.46 -30.90 53.91
N PRO A 667 34.16 -30.09 54.95
CA PRO A 667 34.06 -28.64 54.82
C PRO A 667 35.29 -27.98 54.18
N ASP A 668 36.50 -28.44 54.54
CA ASP A 668 37.75 -27.86 54.02
C ASP A 668 37.99 -28.21 52.55
N VAL A 669 37.65 -29.45 52.13
CA VAL A 669 37.75 -29.92 50.74
C VAL A 669 36.70 -29.19 49.88
N ALA A 670 35.47 -29.09 50.36
CA ALA A 670 34.39 -28.41 49.66
C ALA A 670 34.67 -26.91 49.47
N ASN A 671 35.24 -26.25 50.49
CA ASN A 671 35.61 -24.84 50.41
C ASN A 671 36.74 -24.62 49.40
N THR A 672 37.82 -25.40 49.49
CA THR A 672 38.93 -25.35 48.52
C THR A 672 38.44 -25.58 47.10
N PHE A 673 37.62 -26.60 46.87
CA PHE A 673 37.03 -26.91 45.56
C PHE A 673 36.22 -25.74 44.99
N ASN A 674 35.32 -25.15 45.80
CA ASN A 674 34.49 -24.03 45.36
C ASN A 674 35.33 -22.79 45.00
N THR A 675 36.42 -22.54 45.72
CA THR A 675 37.34 -21.43 45.40
C THR A 675 38.07 -21.68 44.08
N VAL A 676 38.69 -22.85 43.90
CA VAL A 676 39.49 -23.10 42.69
C VAL A 676 38.64 -23.25 41.43
N LYS A 677 37.41 -23.76 41.55
CA LYS A 677 36.47 -23.91 40.43
C LYS A 677 36.09 -22.58 39.79
N GLN A 678 35.97 -21.51 40.58
CA GLN A 678 35.60 -20.18 40.06
C GLN A 678 36.71 -19.54 39.21
N ALA A 679 37.96 -19.96 39.38
CA ALA A 679 39.11 -19.35 38.73
C ALA A 679 39.47 -19.95 37.36
N LEU A 680 38.69 -20.92 36.84
CA LEU A 680 39.09 -21.75 35.70
C LEU A 680 37.99 -21.95 34.65
N PRO A 681 38.35 -22.24 33.38
CA PRO A 681 37.39 -22.45 32.29
C PRO A 681 36.47 -23.64 32.55
N SER A 682 35.18 -23.50 32.20
CA SER A 682 34.15 -24.56 32.35
C SER A 682 34.14 -25.60 31.22
N ASN A 683 34.96 -25.41 30.17
CA ASN A 683 35.02 -26.31 29.02
C ASN A 683 36.16 -27.34 29.17
N VAL A 684 35.92 -28.56 28.68
CA VAL A 684 36.85 -29.70 28.71
C VAL A 684 37.81 -29.76 27.52
N ASP A 685 37.92 -28.66 26.76
CA ASP A 685 38.82 -28.56 25.61
C ASP A 685 40.27 -28.38 26.07
N ILE A 686 41.19 -29.22 25.58
CA ILE A 686 42.62 -29.16 25.88
C ILE A 686 43.26 -27.83 25.45
N ASN A 687 42.71 -27.13 24.46
CA ASN A 687 43.18 -25.81 24.05
C ASN A 687 42.95 -24.74 25.13
N THR A 688 42.09 -25.01 26.10
CA THR A 688 41.84 -24.13 27.26
C THR A 688 42.76 -24.45 28.44
N PHE A 689 43.72 -25.38 28.28
CA PHE A 689 44.64 -25.73 29.35
C PHE A 689 45.52 -24.55 29.76
N ALA A 690 45.54 -24.25 31.05
CA ALA A 690 46.38 -23.20 31.62
C ALA A 690 47.13 -23.72 32.84
N SER A 691 48.31 -23.16 33.13
CA SER A 691 49.12 -23.51 34.31
C SER A 691 48.35 -23.35 35.63
N ALA A 692 47.36 -22.45 35.68
CA ALA A 692 46.45 -22.30 36.82
C ALA A 692 45.69 -23.60 37.16
N GLN A 693 45.37 -24.44 36.17
CA GLN A 693 44.71 -25.73 36.40
C GLN A 693 45.61 -26.71 37.16
N GLN A 694 46.92 -26.72 36.89
CA GLN A 694 47.88 -27.55 37.62
C GLN A 694 47.96 -27.14 39.10
N MET A 695 47.96 -25.83 39.36
CA MET A 695 47.95 -25.30 40.73
C MET A 695 46.65 -25.63 41.45
N ALA A 696 45.51 -25.52 40.78
CA ALA A 696 44.21 -25.88 41.35
C ALA A 696 44.11 -27.36 41.72
N VAL A 697 44.57 -28.26 40.84
CA VAL A 697 44.61 -29.71 41.17
C VAL A 697 45.54 -29.98 42.34
N THR A 698 46.67 -29.29 42.42
CA THR A 698 47.60 -29.40 43.56
C THR A 698 46.95 -28.92 44.85
N GLN A 699 46.22 -27.81 44.83
CA GLN A 699 45.51 -27.30 46.01
C GLN A 699 44.44 -28.29 46.48
N MET A 700 43.67 -28.88 45.56
CA MET A 700 42.70 -29.94 45.90
C MET A 700 43.33 -31.22 46.43
N ALA A 701 44.57 -31.53 46.03
CA ALA A 701 45.27 -32.73 46.49
C ALA A 701 45.91 -32.57 47.88
N ILE A 702 46.16 -31.34 48.31
CA ILE A 702 46.79 -31.02 49.61
C ILE A 702 45.75 -30.63 50.67
N SER A 703 44.58 -30.12 50.25
CA SER A 703 43.40 -29.91 51.11
C SER A 703 42.81 -31.22 51.59
#